data_AF-A0A7J3B9K9-F1
#
_entry.id   AF-A0A7J3B9K9-F1
#
_cell.length_a   1.000
_cell.length_b   1.000
_cell.length_c   1.000
_cell.angle_alpha   90.00
_cell.angle_beta   90.00
_cell.angle_gamma   90.00
#
_symmetry.space_group_name_H-M   'P 1'
#
loop_
_entity.id
_entity.type
_entity.pdbx_description
1 polymer ?
#
loop_
_entity_poly.entity_id
_entity_poly.type
_entity_poly.pdbx_seq_one_letter_code
_entity_poly.pdbx_strand_id
1 'polypeptide(L)'
;MVKKIEKKKEELEVPGPGEQEFVEKEVKKVDVWKLKKYTCKVKTLGIYAGGKNIIVLNTDEAESHDIYAGYRTEIKTPRQTIIGIVDLSTTLIKPGEIGVYTDFAKEYHLKDGEVVEIVHMDRPASISYIRKKLDKETLNENEIMTIVQEIMENKLSDAETSAFITATYINGMADSEIIALTNATVASGESLNLGKKPILDKHCIPADVPTIVRNSNNVKVEPIGKIAEKIFERCKDRIHFDDGAEYVGGDLNGLQVLTYDGNGNTKFSPVSRVYRVKSPGYLYELTLLGNRVIRATSDHTVFILRNGKIINEQIKKLKAGDYVVVPSSLEIERPLTFLKTKFGIRNYKKFDDTLPISKEFMRLLGYYISEGFTNSQGIFFDFGSHEKDLIEDAVKCVRKVFGVPATLNKPHKNAIRVCVHNKTISKIFEESIKAGSSATEKRIPSFIFDVNREMKLEFLKALFRGGGYVRQGYRAVYVTASKALASDLQYLLSLMGASVSLSRRDRKEAFYIYTQAREIFGGRQKANVASLNLLPIKELGEIEKEKISLGFRKRLEEQQCMTKKKLSAISHAIKSPDVKKLLNGNLSVLKVKSLRKIKSTSEYVYDFKVPGHEKFVAGSAPICIHNCIGGVAGNRTTMVITPIIAAAGLYIPKTSSRAITSAAGTADTMEVLANVTFSMEELREIVLKTKGAIVWGGGMKLAPVDDKLIRIRHPLSLDPEGMLLASILGKKRSVGATHIIIDIPVGRGVKIPYYEKGVELGKHFIRIGNQLGMKVEVLITDGAEPVGNGVGPVLECIDVLHVLNGKGPEDLRHKSILMAGKLLELCGKVEKGAGYSAAENLITSGKALKKFQEIIEAQGGNPRVTVDDLPVGKYAYTVKSKVSGSIFHIDNHTISKIARIAGAPKSKGAGVLLHKTRGSRVEVGDSLFTIYAEKEDLLDYAIKALEKLEPVEMRKMLLGSMVE
;
A
#
# COMPACT_ATOMS: atom_id res chain seq x y z
N MET A 1 12.61 51.18 33.27
CA MET A 1 11.22 51.58 32.94
C MET A 1 11.15 53.10 33.02
N VAL A 2 10.87 53.79 31.92
CA VAL A 2 11.26 55.20 31.73
C VAL A 2 10.17 55.97 30.97
N LYS A 3 9.95 57.24 31.36
CA LYS A 3 9.10 58.21 30.65
C LYS A 3 9.59 58.43 29.20
N LYS A 4 8.84 57.94 28.19
CA LYS A 4 8.66 58.55 26.86
C LYS A 4 7.77 57.67 25.95
N ILE A 5 7.08 58.30 25.01
CA ILE A 5 6.22 57.69 23.96
C ILE A 5 4.92 57.04 24.46
N GLU A 6 4.19 57.75 25.32
CA GLU A 6 2.72 57.78 25.25
C GLU A 6 2.29 59.12 24.64
N LYS A 7 2.19 59.18 23.30
CA LYS A 7 1.47 60.22 22.54
C LYS A 7 1.34 59.84 21.06
N LYS A 8 0.34 60.43 20.39
CA LYS A 8 -0.08 60.18 18.99
C LYS A 8 -0.73 58.81 18.71
N LYS A 9 -1.98 58.69 19.17
CA LYS A 9 -3.05 58.01 18.41
C LYS A 9 -4.23 58.99 18.26
N GLU A 10 -4.14 59.76 17.19
CA GLU A 10 -5.03 60.80 16.68
C GLU A 10 -4.88 60.69 15.14
N GLU A 11 -5.91 60.62 14.29
CA GLU A 11 -7.36 60.53 14.46
C GLU A 11 -7.93 59.55 13.41
N LEU A 12 -9.18 59.09 13.60
CA LEU A 12 -10.26 58.98 12.61
C LEU A 12 -11.31 57.99 13.12
N GLU A 13 -12.46 58.53 13.51
CA GLU A 13 -13.59 57.75 14.04
C GLU A 13 -14.42 57.14 12.90
N VAL A 14 -15.04 55.99 13.18
CA VAL A 14 -16.05 55.38 12.30
C VAL A 14 -17.41 55.58 12.98
N PRO A 15 -18.42 56.18 12.31
CA PRO A 15 -19.73 56.40 12.92
C PRO A 15 -20.41 55.10 13.36
N GLY A 16 -21.17 55.18 14.46
CA GLY A 16 -22.01 54.08 14.93
C GLY A 16 -23.15 53.74 13.94
N PRO A 17 -23.75 52.53 14.07
CA PRO A 17 -24.80 52.08 13.17
C PRO A 17 -26.09 52.88 13.37
N GLY A 18 -26.53 53.59 12.33
CA GLY A 18 -27.90 54.10 12.24
C GLY A 18 -28.84 52.98 11.82
N GLU A 19 -29.96 52.83 12.51
CA GLU A 19 -30.99 51.85 12.17
C GLU A 19 -31.71 52.26 10.87
N GLN A 20 -31.73 51.36 9.89
CA GLN A 20 -32.59 51.47 8.71
C GLN A 20 -33.31 50.13 8.50
N GLU A 21 -34.64 50.16 8.63
CA GLU A 21 -35.51 49.02 8.36
C GLU A 21 -35.49 48.67 6.87
N PHE A 22 -34.67 47.69 6.49
CA PHE A 22 -34.81 47.06 5.18
C PHE A 22 -35.99 46.08 5.21
N VAL A 23 -37.15 46.57 4.78
CA VAL A 23 -38.35 45.77 4.56
C VAL A 23 -38.02 44.57 3.65
N GLU A 24 -38.01 43.36 4.21
CA GLU A 24 -37.95 42.12 3.44
C GLU A 24 -39.23 41.99 2.61
N LYS A 25 -39.20 42.52 1.38
CA LYS A 25 -40.12 42.06 0.34
C LYS A 25 -39.89 40.57 0.18
N GLU A 26 -40.95 39.77 0.30
CA GLU A 26 -40.92 38.35 -0.05
C GLU A 26 -40.57 38.17 -1.53
N VAL A 27 -39.26 38.12 -1.82
CA VAL A 27 -38.76 37.45 -3.01
C VAL A 27 -39.10 35.98 -2.80
N LYS A 28 -40.25 35.55 -3.33
CA LYS A 28 -40.60 34.14 -3.45
C LYS A 28 -39.34 33.41 -3.90
N LYS A 29 -38.83 32.49 -3.08
CA LYS A 29 -37.71 31.62 -3.42
C LYS A 29 -38.16 30.64 -4.50
N VAL A 30 -38.31 31.15 -5.72
CA VAL A 30 -38.05 30.42 -6.94
C VAL A 30 -36.65 29.87 -6.76
N ASP A 31 -36.60 28.58 -6.44
CA ASP A 31 -35.38 27.91 -6.07
C ASP A 31 -34.51 27.78 -7.33
N VAL A 32 -33.67 28.80 -7.58
CA VAL A 32 -33.05 29.06 -8.88
C VAL A 32 -32.22 27.85 -9.37
N TRP A 33 -31.72 27.07 -8.41
CA TRP A 33 -31.04 25.79 -8.60
C TRP A 33 -31.91 24.73 -9.30
N LYS A 34 -33.21 24.65 -8.96
CA LYS A 34 -34.17 23.68 -9.53
C LYS A 34 -34.51 23.94 -11.01
N LEU A 35 -34.25 25.15 -11.52
CA LEU A 35 -34.45 25.49 -12.93
C LEU A 35 -33.24 25.11 -13.82
N LYS A 36 -32.08 24.82 -13.25
CA LYS A 36 -30.84 24.50 -13.98
C LYS A 36 -30.66 23.00 -14.27
N LYS A 37 -31.75 22.34 -14.69
CA LYS A 37 -31.72 21.00 -15.33
C LYS A 37 -31.22 21.13 -16.77
N TYR A 38 -30.37 20.21 -17.21
CA TYR A 38 -30.03 20.06 -18.63
C TYR A 38 -29.81 18.61 -19.01
N THR A 39 -30.09 18.29 -20.27
CA THR A 39 -29.98 16.93 -20.80
C THR A 39 -28.66 16.76 -21.54
N CYS A 40 -27.99 15.65 -21.25
CA CYS A 40 -26.68 15.34 -21.79
C CYS A 40 -26.70 13.96 -22.43
N LYS A 41 -26.19 13.87 -23.65
CA LYS A 41 -25.92 12.56 -24.27
C LYS A 41 -24.70 11.93 -23.59
N VAL A 42 -24.91 10.78 -22.96
CA VAL A 42 -23.85 9.93 -22.44
C VAL A 42 -22.81 9.69 -23.52
N LYS A 43 -21.58 9.68 -23.09
CA LYS A 43 -20.48 9.11 -23.85
C LYS A 43 -19.60 8.45 -22.83
N THR A 44 -19.59 7.13 -22.92
CA THR A 44 -18.80 6.29 -22.06
C THR A 44 -17.39 6.83 -22.13
N LEU A 45 -16.85 7.06 -20.96
CA LEU A 45 -15.51 7.46 -20.73
C LEU A 45 -14.67 6.25 -20.40
N GLY A 46 -13.37 6.39 -20.58
CA GLY A 46 -12.45 5.28 -20.52
C GLY A 46 -11.87 5.01 -19.12
N ILE A 47 -11.81 6.00 -18.23
CA ILE A 47 -10.92 5.88 -17.08
C ILE A 47 -11.54 4.79 -16.22
N TYR A 48 -10.73 3.80 -15.85
CA TYR A 48 -11.05 3.07 -14.63
C TYR A 48 -10.51 3.92 -13.50
N ALA A 49 -11.39 4.57 -12.76
CA ALA A 49 -11.02 5.26 -11.53
C ALA A 49 -10.45 4.27 -10.50
N GLY A 50 -10.79 2.99 -10.64
CA GLY A 50 -10.61 1.97 -9.61
C GLY A 50 -11.77 2.00 -8.63
N GLY A 51 -13.01 2.09 -9.14
CA GLY A 51 -14.22 2.17 -8.31
C GLY A 51 -14.39 3.53 -7.63
N LYS A 52 -14.32 4.62 -8.41
CA LYS A 52 -14.93 5.90 -8.06
C LYS A 52 -15.91 6.32 -9.14
N ASN A 53 -17.02 6.91 -8.70
CA ASN A 53 -18.08 7.34 -9.58
C ASN A 53 -17.80 8.73 -10.17
N ILE A 54 -16.75 8.86 -10.95
CA ILE A 54 -16.43 10.14 -11.61
C ILE A 54 -17.28 10.26 -12.87
N ILE A 55 -18.05 11.35 -12.89
CA ILE A 55 -18.72 11.87 -14.07
C ILE A 55 -18.02 13.16 -14.47
N VAL A 56 -18.26 13.63 -15.69
CA VAL A 56 -17.56 14.83 -16.14
C VAL A 56 -18.42 15.67 -17.09
N LEU A 57 -18.46 16.98 -16.86
CA LEU A 57 -19.34 17.96 -17.52
C LEU A 57 -18.53 19.03 -18.29
N ASN A 58 -19.14 19.76 -19.23
CA ASN A 58 -18.45 20.90 -19.88
C ASN A 58 -18.33 22.01 -18.86
N THR A 59 -17.13 22.51 -18.64
CA THR A 59 -16.90 23.60 -17.69
C THR A 59 -17.76 24.81 -17.99
N ASP A 60 -17.81 25.26 -19.25
CA ASP A 60 -18.47 26.52 -19.62
C ASP A 60 -20.02 26.41 -19.44
N GLU A 61 -20.59 25.26 -19.78
CA GLU A 61 -21.99 24.85 -19.57
C GLU A 61 -22.29 24.62 -18.08
N ALA A 62 -21.48 23.84 -17.39
CA ALA A 62 -21.67 23.48 -15.99
C ALA A 62 -21.52 24.68 -15.06
N GLU A 63 -20.58 25.58 -15.29
CA GLU A 63 -20.49 26.87 -14.59
C GLU A 63 -21.71 27.75 -14.90
N SER A 64 -22.21 27.76 -16.15
CA SER A 64 -23.49 28.41 -16.45
C SER A 64 -24.68 27.75 -15.71
N HIS A 65 -24.57 26.47 -15.36
CA HIS A 65 -25.52 25.69 -14.53
C HIS A 65 -25.15 25.64 -13.02
N ASP A 66 -24.14 26.39 -12.56
CA ASP A 66 -23.61 26.42 -11.18
C ASP A 66 -23.12 25.07 -10.62
N ILE A 67 -22.74 24.12 -11.48
CA ILE A 67 -22.13 22.85 -11.07
C ILE A 67 -20.61 22.99 -11.17
N TYR A 68 -19.91 22.93 -10.04
CA TYR A 68 -18.45 23.10 -9.98
C TYR A 68 -17.70 21.77 -9.86
N ALA A 69 -16.39 21.79 -10.12
CA ALA A 69 -15.54 20.60 -9.98
C ALA A 69 -15.50 20.13 -8.51
N GLY A 70 -15.67 18.83 -8.30
CA GLY A 70 -15.82 18.21 -6.98
C GLY A 70 -17.26 18.17 -6.44
N TYR A 71 -18.24 18.80 -7.11
CA TYR A 71 -19.65 18.66 -6.73
C TYR A 71 -20.16 17.23 -6.98
N ARG A 72 -21.36 16.93 -6.47
CA ARG A 72 -22.13 15.77 -6.91
C ARG A 72 -23.40 16.18 -7.59
N THR A 73 -23.79 15.37 -8.56
CA THR A 73 -25.09 15.45 -9.22
C THR A 73 -25.65 14.05 -9.37
N GLU A 74 -26.97 13.95 -9.38
CA GLU A 74 -27.66 12.76 -9.84
C GLU A 74 -27.61 12.69 -11.37
N ILE A 75 -27.11 11.60 -11.93
CA ILE A 75 -27.43 11.21 -13.30
C ILE A 75 -28.77 10.46 -13.25
N LYS A 76 -29.77 10.94 -13.97
CA LYS A 76 -31.03 10.21 -14.16
C LYS A 76 -31.06 9.57 -15.53
N THR A 77 -30.98 8.24 -15.52
CA THR A 77 -31.15 7.38 -16.69
C THR A 77 -32.59 6.85 -16.72
N PRO A 78 -33.08 6.30 -17.84
CA PRO A 78 -34.39 5.63 -17.89
C PRO A 78 -34.51 4.34 -17.03
N ARG A 79 -33.46 3.95 -16.29
CA ARG A 79 -33.36 2.67 -15.56
C ARG A 79 -33.01 2.82 -14.07
N GLN A 80 -32.22 3.84 -13.75
CA GLN A 80 -31.62 4.05 -12.43
C GLN A 80 -31.12 5.50 -12.27
N THR A 81 -31.16 5.98 -11.02
CA THR A 81 -30.43 7.19 -10.61
C THR A 81 -29.04 6.78 -10.16
N ILE A 82 -28.00 7.47 -10.63
CA ILE A 82 -26.61 7.17 -10.30
C ILE A 82 -25.92 8.42 -9.78
N ILE A 83 -25.14 8.28 -8.72
CA ILE A 83 -24.40 9.38 -8.12
C ILE A 83 -23.10 9.58 -8.87
N GLY A 84 -22.90 10.78 -9.41
CA GLY A 84 -21.66 11.20 -10.04
C GLY A 84 -20.94 12.28 -9.26
N ILE A 85 -19.64 12.12 -9.04
CA ILE A 85 -18.71 13.18 -8.65
C ILE A 85 -18.33 13.91 -9.93
N VAL A 86 -18.63 15.20 -10.00
CA VAL A 86 -18.38 16.06 -11.16
C VAL A 86 -16.92 16.46 -11.21
N ASP A 87 -16.16 15.95 -12.18
CA ASP A 87 -15.03 16.68 -12.71
C ASP A 87 -15.57 17.71 -13.73
N LEU A 88 -14.91 18.87 -13.90
CA LEU A 88 -15.24 19.82 -14.96
C LEU A 88 -14.16 19.81 -16.02
N SER A 89 -14.57 19.82 -17.29
CA SER A 89 -13.61 19.68 -18.37
C SER A 89 -14.16 20.22 -19.71
N THR A 90 -13.48 21.25 -20.22
CA THR A 90 -14.03 22.33 -21.08
C THR A 90 -14.12 22.03 -22.60
N THR A 91 -13.39 21.00 -22.99
CA THR A 91 -12.58 20.85 -24.25
C THR A 91 -13.01 19.64 -25.36
N LEU A 92 -13.27 18.85 -24.24
CA LEU A 92 -13.61 17.50 -23.80
C LEU A 92 -15.08 17.24 -23.63
N ILE A 93 -15.91 18.05 -22.95
CA ILE A 93 -17.37 18.02 -23.19
C ILE A 93 -17.56 19.27 -24.08
N LYS A 94 -18.18 19.15 -25.27
CA LYS A 94 -18.94 20.28 -25.82
C LYS A 94 -20.28 20.29 -25.09
N PRO A 95 -20.89 21.46 -24.84
CA PRO A 95 -22.25 21.54 -24.35
C PRO A 95 -23.20 20.44 -24.89
N GLY A 96 -23.91 19.74 -23.99
CA GLY A 96 -24.90 18.72 -24.31
C GLY A 96 -24.45 17.24 -24.33
N GLU A 97 -23.30 16.87 -23.76
CA GLU A 97 -22.93 15.46 -23.48
C GLU A 97 -22.41 15.30 -22.04
N ILE A 98 -22.36 14.06 -21.51
CA ILE A 98 -21.86 13.75 -20.14
C ILE A 98 -20.87 12.60 -20.18
N GLY A 99 -19.79 12.75 -19.40
CA GLY A 99 -18.74 11.75 -19.23
C GLY A 99 -19.03 10.78 -18.11
N VAL A 100 -18.85 9.48 -18.37
CA VAL A 100 -19.09 8.40 -17.41
C VAL A 100 -18.03 7.30 -17.56
N TYR A 101 -17.05 7.27 -16.65
CA TYR A 101 -15.85 6.41 -16.64
C TYR A 101 -16.14 4.91 -16.92
N THR A 102 -15.18 4.02 -17.27
CA THR A 102 -15.55 2.65 -17.75
C THR A 102 -15.61 1.56 -16.71
N ASP A 103 -15.10 1.75 -15.49
CA ASP A 103 -15.68 1.00 -14.38
C ASP A 103 -17.14 1.40 -14.28
N PHE A 104 -17.41 2.70 -14.07
CA PHE A 104 -18.77 3.24 -13.93
C PHE A 104 -19.75 2.84 -15.07
N ALA A 105 -19.36 2.90 -16.34
CA ALA A 105 -20.22 2.56 -17.47
C ALA A 105 -20.38 1.05 -17.69
N LYS A 106 -19.47 0.21 -17.18
CA LYS A 106 -19.65 -1.25 -17.15
C LYS A 106 -20.44 -1.70 -15.94
N GLU A 107 -20.23 -1.05 -14.80
CA GLU A 107 -20.93 -1.25 -13.53
C GLU A 107 -22.40 -0.81 -13.63
N TYR A 108 -22.66 0.35 -14.22
CA TYR A 108 -24.00 0.92 -14.42
C TYR A 108 -24.54 0.76 -15.87
N HIS A 109 -23.87 -0.04 -16.70
CA HIS A 109 -24.30 -0.47 -18.06
C HIS A 109 -24.67 0.65 -19.06
N LEU A 110 -24.10 1.85 -18.93
CA LEU A 110 -24.42 3.05 -19.72
C LEU A 110 -23.84 3.02 -21.14
N LYS A 111 -24.60 3.57 -22.12
CA LYS A 111 -24.24 3.50 -23.55
C LYS A 111 -23.89 4.85 -24.18
N ASP A 112 -22.93 4.81 -25.10
CA ASP A 112 -22.58 5.91 -26.00
C ASP A 112 -23.80 6.45 -26.77
N GLY A 113 -24.20 7.70 -26.49
CA GLY A 113 -25.29 8.40 -27.14
C GLY A 113 -26.64 8.35 -26.40
N GLU A 114 -26.75 7.55 -25.33
CA GLU A 114 -27.92 7.50 -24.45
C GLU A 114 -28.17 8.87 -23.81
N VAL A 115 -29.38 9.42 -23.88
CA VAL A 115 -29.69 10.71 -23.24
C VAL A 115 -29.97 10.47 -21.76
N VAL A 116 -29.34 11.27 -20.90
CA VAL A 116 -29.58 11.29 -19.45
C VAL A 116 -29.77 12.73 -18.97
N GLU A 117 -30.47 12.89 -17.86
CA GLU A 117 -30.66 14.19 -17.19
C GLU A 117 -29.63 14.35 -16.06
N ILE A 118 -29.08 15.56 -15.92
CA ILE A 118 -28.26 15.95 -14.75
C ILE A 118 -29.13 16.76 -13.80
N VAL A 119 -29.13 16.38 -12.52
CA VAL A 119 -29.84 17.10 -11.46
C VAL A 119 -28.87 17.41 -10.32
N HIS A 120 -28.85 18.67 -9.86
CA HIS A 120 -28.15 19.07 -8.63
C HIS A 120 -28.58 18.17 -7.47
N MET A 121 -27.61 17.69 -6.68
CA MET A 121 -27.86 16.81 -5.55
C MET A 121 -28.09 17.60 -4.26
N ASP A 122 -29.19 17.34 -3.56
CA ASP A 122 -29.41 17.86 -2.22
C ASP A 122 -28.29 17.38 -1.27
N ARG A 123 -27.85 18.25 -0.36
CA ARG A 123 -26.72 17.99 0.53
C ARG A 123 -26.99 16.73 1.40
N PRO A 124 -26.17 15.66 1.31
CA PRO A 124 -26.41 14.42 2.04
C PRO A 124 -26.62 14.62 3.54
N ALA A 125 -27.63 13.94 4.11
CA ALA A 125 -28.06 14.13 5.50
C ALA A 125 -26.92 13.84 6.48
N SER A 126 -26.10 12.83 6.18
CA SER A 126 -24.90 12.47 6.95
C SER A 126 -23.89 13.61 7.12
N ILE A 127 -23.86 14.64 6.26
CA ILE A 127 -22.94 15.77 6.44
C ILE A 127 -23.29 16.58 7.69
N SER A 128 -24.57 16.60 8.10
CA SER A 128 -24.97 17.18 9.39
C SER A 128 -24.45 16.35 10.57
N TYR A 129 -24.51 15.02 10.46
CA TYR A 129 -24.02 14.08 11.48
C TYR A 129 -22.49 14.07 11.57
N ILE A 130 -21.79 14.18 10.44
CA ILE A 130 -20.33 14.30 10.40
C ILE A 130 -19.89 15.62 11.04
N ARG A 131 -20.64 16.71 10.81
CA ARG A 131 -20.42 17.99 11.50
C ARG A 131 -20.66 17.87 13.01
N LYS A 132 -21.82 17.33 13.42
CA LYS A 132 -22.12 17.00 14.82
C LYS A 132 -20.99 16.24 15.51
N LYS A 133 -20.40 15.26 14.82
CA LYS A 133 -19.25 14.50 15.34
C LYS A 133 -17.93 15.28 15.38
N LEU A 134 -17.70 16.23 14.45
CA LEU A 134 -16.57 17.18 14.51
C LEU A 134 -16.72 18.16 15.68
N ASP A 135 -17.95 18.60 15.94
CA ASP A 135 -18.34 19.48 17.05
C ASP A 135 -18.41 18.73 18.41
N LYS A 136 -17.86 17.49 18.46
CA LYS A 136 -17.65 16.61 19.62
C LYS A 136 -18.91 15.99 20.25
N GLU A 137 -20.07 16.13 19.62
CA GLU A 137 -21.27 15.40 20.03
C GLU A 137 -21.19 13.90 19.71
N THR A 138 -22.06 13.11 20.35
CA THR A 138 -22.25 11.69 20.08
C THR A 138 -23.31 11.45 19.01
N LEU A 139 -23.05 10.51 18.10
CA LEU A 139 -24.02 10.07 17.11
C LEU A 139 -24.92 8.94 17.64
N ASN A 140 -26.15 8.89 17.15
CA ASN A 140 -27.08 7.78 17.38
C ASN A 140 -26.94 6.70 16.28
N GLU A 141 -27.62 5.56 16.46
CA GLU A 141 -27.51 4.43 15.54
C GLU A 141 -28.05 4.74 14.13
N ASN A 142 -29.14 5.49 14.00
CA ASN A 142 -29.65 5.90 12.69
C ASN A 142 -28.68 6.85 11.98
N GLU A 143 -28.05 7.77 12.70
CA GLU A 143 -27.05 8.70 12.15
C GLU A 143 -25.81 7.96 11.61
N ILE A 144 -25.32 6.95 12.33
CA ILE A 144 -24.18 6.12 11.90
C ILE A 144 -24.57 5.12 10.81
N MET A 145 -25.75 4.50 10.89
CA MET A 145 -26.27 3.65 9.82
C MET A 145 -26.43 4.45 8.53
N THR A 146 -26.93 5.68 8.60
CA THR A 146 -26.98 6.61 7.46
C THR A 146 -25.58 6.92 6.94
N ILE A 147 -24.61 7.28 7.79
CA ILE A 147 -23.21 7.49 7.34
C ILE A 147 -22.66 6.26 6.62
N VAL A 148 -22.83 5.05 7.16
CA VAL A 148 -22.35 3.80 6.53
C VAL A 148 -23.09 3.49 5.24
N GLN A 149 -24.41 3.64 5.20
CA GLN A 149 -25.21 3.47 3.98
C GLN A 149 -24.79 4.48 2.91
N GLU A 150 -24.62 5.76 3.25
CA GLU A 150 -24.19 6.80 2.32
C GLU A 150 -22.72 6.63 1.87
N ILE A 151 -21.86 5.98 2.66
CA ILE A 151 -20.53 5.49 2.23
C ILE A 151 -20.66 4.30 1.27
N MET A 152 -21.60 3.38 1.52
CA MET A 152 -21.81 2.19 0.66
C MET A 152 -22.42 2.56 -0.69
N GLU A 153 -23.40 3.46 -0.72
CA GLU A 153 -24.04 4.05 -1.90
C GLU A 153 -23.17 5.08 -2.64
N ASN A 154 -22.02 5.47 -2.08
CA ASN A 154 -21.12 6.52 -2.58
C ASN A 154 -21.73 7.94 -2.61
N LYS A 155 -22.79 8.20 -1.83
CA LYS A 155 -23.29 9.55 -1.50
C LYS A 155 -22.22 10.37 -0.77
N LEU A 156 -21.49 9.73 0.16
CA LEU A 156 -20.31 10.31 0.80
C LEU A 156 -19.05 10.07 -0.03
N SER A 157 -18.18 11.07 -0.10
CA SER A 157 -16.87 11.01 -0.77
C SER A 157 -15.79 10.54 0.19
N ASP A 158 -14.61 10.25 -0.36
CA ASP A 158 -13.38 10.13 0.44
C ASP A 158 -13.15 11.37 1.35
N ALA A 159 -13.66 12.57 1.00
CA ALA A 159 -13.42 13.80 1.75
C ALA A 159 -14.37 13.99 2.96
N GLU A 160 -15.68 13.75 2.84
CA GLU A 160 -16.55 13.77 4.03
C GLU A 160 -16.37 12.49 4.86
N THR A 161 -16.08 11.34 4.24
CA THR A 161 -15.70 10.13 4.97
C THR A 161 -14.37 10.33 5.69
N SER A 162 -13.42 11.06 5.09
CA SER A 162 -12.23 11.57 5.78
C SER A 162 -12.58 12.45 6.96
N ALA A 163 -13.54 13.37 6.82
CA ALA A 163 -14.00 14.20 7.92
C ALA A 163 -14.63 13.36 9.05
N PHE A 164 -15.42 12.32 8.73
CA PHE A 164 -15.94 11.36 9.71
C PHE A 164 -14.83 10.60 10.45
N ILE A 165 -13.88 10.02 9.71
CA ILE A 165 -12.70 9.33 10.26
C ILE A 165 -11.83 10.27 11.12
N THR A 166 -11.70 11.53 10.71
CA THR A 166 -10.93 12.55 11.44
C THR A 166 -11.67 12.99 12.70
N ALA A 167 -12.99 13.12 12.64
CA ALA A 167 -13.83 13.42 13.80
C ALA A 167 -13.76 12.30 14.84
N THR A 168 -13.89 11.03 14.43
CA THR A 168 -13.77 9.88 15.34
C THR A 168 -12.34 9.65 15.83
N TYR A 169 -11.31 10.10 15.10
CA TYR A 169 -9.92 10.11 15.57
C TYR A 169 -9.68 11.16 16.66
N ILE A 170 -10.17 12.39 16.47
CA ILE A 170 -9.91 13.53 17.36
C ILE A 170 -10.82 13.49 18.60
N ASN A 171 -12.11 13.24 18.39
CA ASN A 171 -13.14 13.26 19.45
C ASN A 171 -13.45 11.86 20.02
N GLY A 172 -12.82 10.81 19.49
CA GLY A 172 -13.10 9.43 19.87
C GLY A 172 -14.48 8.93 19.42
N MET A 173 -14.86 7.75 19.91
CA MET A 173 -16.20 7.19 19.77
C MET A 173 -16.67 6.66 21.12
N ALA A 174 -17.91 6.96 21.50
CA ALA A 174 -18.60 6.32 22.61
C ALA A 174 -18.95 4.87 22.25
N ASP A 175 -19.16 4.02 23.26
CA ASP A 175 -19.49 2.60 23.05
C ASP A 175 -20.70 2.42 22.11
N SER A 176 -21.75 3.22 22.27
CA SER A 176 -22.94 3.25 21.42
C SER A 176 -22.61 3.51 19.94
N GLU A 177 -21.68 4.41 19.67
CA GLU A 177 -21.23 4.73 18.31
C GLU A 177 -20.40 3.58 17.72
N ILE A 178 -19.59 2.92 18.53
CA ILE A 178 -18.81 1.74 18.11
C ILE A 178 -19.75 0.56 17.82
N ILE A 179 -20.77 0.35 18.66
CA ILE A 179 -21.81 -0.67 18.46
C ILE A 179 -22.56 -0.42 17.15
N ALA A 180 -23.07 0.80 16.94
CA ALA A 180 -23.77 1.18 15.72
C ALA A 180 -22.89 1.03 14.47
N LEU A 181 -21.62 1.45 14.54
CA LEU A 181 -20.67 1.26 13.44
C LEU A 181 -20.41 -0.23 13.18
N THR A 182 -20.37 -1.06 14.22
CA THR A 182 -20.21 -2.52 14.06
C THR A 182 -21.45 -3.17 13.45
N ASN A 183 -22.65 -2.78 13.89
CA ASN A 183 -23.93 -3.24 13.33
C ASN A 183 -24.02 -2.90 11.85
N ALA A 184 -23.76 -1.63 11.50
CA ALA A 184 -23.74 -1.15 10.12
C ALA A 184 -22.61 -1.79 9.29
N THR A 185 -21.47 -2.10 9.92
CA THR A 185 -20.36 -2.83 9.28
C THR A 185 -20.77 -4.25 8.89
N VAL A 186 -21.47 -4.99 9.75
CA VAL A 186 -22.03 -6.30 9.41
C VAL A 186 -23.10 -6.19 8.33
N ALA A 187 -24.02 -5.22 8.46
CA ALA A 187 -25.12 -5.01 7.51
C ALA A 187 -24.66 -4.61 6.10
N SER A 188 -23.42 -4.12 5.94
CA SER A 188 -22.89 -3.68 4.64
C SER A 188 -22.59 -4.79 3.64
N GLY A 189 -22.64 -6.08 4.01
CA GLY A 189 -22.32 -7.17 3.10
C GLY A 189 -22.74 -8.57 3.56
N GLU A 190 -22.12 -9.59 2.97
CA GLU A 190 -22.51 -10.98 3.16
C GLU A 190 -22.23 -11.45 4.60
N SER A 191 -23.12 -12.28 5.15
CA SER A 191 -23.06 -12.75 6.53
C SER A 191 -23.47 -14.22 6.66
N LEU A 192 -22.65 -15.01 7.36
CA LEU A 192 -22.80 -16.45 7.52
C LEU A 192 -23.83 -16.76 8.60
N ASN A 193 -25.11 -16.75 8.21
CA ASN A 193 -26.15 -17.37 9.02
C ASN A 193 -26.05 -18.90 8.87
N LEU A 194 -25.77 -19.62 9.97
CA LEU A 194 -25.81 -21.09 10.00
C LEU A 194 -27.17 -21.65 10.46
N GLY A 195 -28.08 -20.82 11.00
CA GLY A 195 -29.28 -21.29 11.69
C GLY A 195 -28.98 -22.08 12.98
N LYS A 196 -27.75 -22.01 13.50
CA LYS A 196 -27.25 -22.71 14.69
C LYS A 196 -26.47 -21.74 15.57
N LYS A 197 -26.46 -21.99 16.89
CA LYS A 197 -25.67 -21.28 17.90
C LYS A 197 -25.22 -22.29 18.97
N PRO A 198 -24.11 -22.07 19.71
CA PRO A 198 -23.15 -20.97 19.58
C PRO A 198 -22.20 -21.13 18.37
N ILE A 199 -21.49 -20.05 18.02
CA ILE A 199 -20.52 -19.97 16.91
C ILE A 199 -19.25 -19.25 17.44
N LEU A 200 -18.04 -19.78 17.17
CA LEU A 200 -16.78 -19.43 17.87
C LEU A 200 -15.63 -18.94 16.95
N ASP A 201 -14.74 -18.00 17.38
CA ASP A 201 -13.67 -17.36 16.53
C ASP A 201 -12.46 -16.65 17.27
N LYS A 202 -11.38 -16.16 16.56
CA LYS A 202 -10.04 -15.66 17.04
C LYS A 202 -9.21 -14.71 16.07
N HIS A 203 -8.38 -13.69 16.49
CA HIS A 203 -7.86 -12.56 15.59
C HIS A 203 -6.50 -11.72 15.88
N CYS A 204 -5.95 -10.81 14.98
CA CYS A 204 -4.72 -9.87 15.09
C CYS A 204 -4.48 -8.69 13.99
N ILE A 205 -3.52 -7.69 14.11
CA ILE A 205 -3.52 -6.26 13.48
C ILE A 205 -2.14 -5.54 12.94
N PRO A 206 -2.04 -4.49 12.02
CA PRO A 206 -0.79 -3.86 11.32
C PRO A 206 -0.51 -2.24 11.19
N ALA A 207 0.54 -1.63 10.47
CA ALA A 207 0.86 -0.13 10.14
C ALA A 207 1.99 0.32 9.00
N ASP A 208 1.98 1.37 8.03
CA ASP A 208 2.53 1.57 6.54
C ASP A 208 3.71 2.52 5.89
N VAL A 209 4.13 2.43 4.54
CA VAL A 209 5.24 3.09 3.64
C VAL A 209 5.04 3.24 2.01
N PRO A 210 5.88 3.98 1.15
CA PRO A 210 5.86 4.06 -0.39
C PRO A 210 6.94 3.37 -1.38
N THR A 211 6.69 3.04 -2.71
CA THR A 211 7.69 2.42 -3.72
C THR A 211 7.41 2.53 -5.28
N ILE A 212 8.35 2.12 -6.18
CA ILE A 212 8.19 1.93 -7.66
C ILE A 212 8.14 0.45 -8.14
N VAL A 213 7.24 0.13 -9.09
CA VAL A 213 7.03 -1.22 -9.64
C VAL A 213 6.66 -1.27 -11.13
N ARG A 214 6.84 -2.42 -11.80
CA ARG A 214 6.28 -2.81 -13.11
C ARG A 214 5.23 -3.90 -12.91
N ASN A 215 4.07 -3.81 -13.56
CA ASN A 215 3.14 -4.93 -13.76
C ASN A 215 2.88 -5.05 -15.27
N SER A 216 2.97 -6.24 -15.86
CA SER A 216 2.47 -6.51 -17.22
C SER A 216 2.85 -5.43 -18.25
N ASN A 217 4.16 -5.13 -18.38
CA ASN A 217 4.74 -4.07 -19.23
C ASN A 217 4.28 -2.62 -18.92
N ASN A 218 3.92 -2.32 -17.67
CA ASN A 218 3.56 -0.99 -17.19
C ASN A 218 4.22 -0.66 -15.83
N VAL A 219 5.15 0.29 -15.83
CA VAL A 219 5.85 0.81 -14.64
C VAL A 219 5.11 1.99 -14.04
N LYS A 220 4.92 1.95 -12.72
CA LYS A 220 4.22 2.95 -11.93
C LYS A 220 4.93 3.21 -10.61
N VAL A 221 4.78 4.42 -10.10
CA VAL A 221 5.09 4.77 -8.72
C VAL A 221 3.76 4.80 -7.97
N GLU A 222 3.70 4.13 -6.83
CA GLU A 222 2.50 4.03 -6.01
C GLU A 222 2.94 3.71 -4.57
N PRO A 223 2.21 4.08 -3.50
CA PRO A 223 2.62 3.68 -2.16
C PRO A 223 2.90 2.16 -2.11
N ILE A 224 3.95 1.70 -1.43
CA ILE A 224 4.23 0.25 -1.37
C ILE A 224 3.01 -0.44 -0.77
N GLY A 225 2.32 0.26 0.13
CA GLY A 225 0.99 -0.11 0.55
C GLY A 225 -0.10 -0.17 -0.46
N LYS A 226 -0.21 0.80 -1.36
CA LYS A 226 -1.25 0.76 -2.38
C LYS A 226 -0.92 -0.22 -3.52
N ILE A 227 0.36 -0.56 -3.72
CA ILE A 227 0.79 -1.64 -4.61
C ILE A 227 0.47 -2.99 -3.97
N ALA A 228 0.89 -3.14 -2.73
CA ALA A 228 0.61 -4.27 -1.87
C ALA A 228 -0.88 -4.49 -1.76
N GLU A 229 -1.67 -3.57 -1.23
CA GLU A 229 -3.13 -3.69 -1.09
C GLU A 229 -3.82 -4.07 -2.39
N LYS A 230 -3.38 -3.55 -3.55
CA LYS A 230 -3.95 -3.97 -4.84
C LYS A 230 -3.59 -5.38 -5.24
N ILE A 231 -2.52 -5.93 -4.70
CA ILE A 231 -2.07 -7.29 -4.94
C ILE A 231 -2.65 -8.22 -3.88
N PHE A 232 -2.80 -7.77 -2.62
CA PHE A 232 -3.71 -8.34 -1.63
C PHE A 232 -5.09 -8.50 -2.22
N GLU A 233 -5.68 -7.44 -2.72
CA GLU A 233 -7.02 -7.43 -3.27
C GLU A 233 -7.17 -8.26 -4.55
N ARG A 234 -6.26 -8.13 -5.52
CA ARG A 234 -6.34 -8.86 -6.81
C ARG A 234 -5.99 -10.35 -6.69
N CYS A 235 -5.10 -10.70 -5.79
CA CYS A 235 -4.65 -12.07 -5.55
C CYS A 235 -4.97 -12.47 -4.12
N LYS A 236 -6.16 -12.08 -3.66
CA LYS A 236 -6.73 -12.29 -2.31
C LYS A 236 -6.61 -13.79 -1.95
N ASP A 237 -6.92 -14.65 -2.91
CA ASP A 237 -6.85 -16.12 -2.87
C ASP A 237 -5.44 -16.73 -2.83
N ARG A 238 -4.38 -15.96 -3.12
CA ARG A 238 -2.97 -16.41 -3.23
C ARG A 238 -2.03 -15.66 -2.28
N ILE A 239 -2.57 -15.37 -1.11
CA ILE A 239 -1.84 -14.69 -0.05
C ILE A 239 -1.07 -15.77 0.85
N HIS A 240 0.23 -15.64 1.28
CA HIS A 240 1.04 -16.67 2.05
C HIS A 240 2.10 -16.19 3.14
N PHE A 241 2.06 -16.57 4.44
CA PHE A 241 2.70 -16.02 5.70
C PHE A 241 4.09 -16.74 6.03
N ASP A 242 5.26 -16.23 6.54
CA ASP A 242 5.80 -14.85 6.57
C ASP A 242 6.65 -14.05 7.72
N ASP A 243 6.44 -14.10 9.07
CA ASP A 243 6.78 -13.10 10.23
C ASP A 243 5.95 -11.77 10.69
N GLY A 244 4.70 -11.72 11.25
CA GLY A 244 3.81 -10.48 11.48
C GLY A 244 2.32 -10.20 10.90
N ALA A 245 1.96 -10.07 9.58
CA ALA A 245 0.66 -9.74 8.88
C ALA A 245 0.29 -10.55 7.55
N GLU A 246 -0.09 -10.04 6.31
CA GLU A 246 -0.93 -10.77 5.25
C GLU A 246 -0.65 -10.79 3.60
N TYR A 247 0.43 -11.35 2.90
CA TYR A 247 1.21 -11.22 1.55
C TYR A 247 0.76 -11.97 0.35
N VAL A 248 1.06 -11.57 -0.90
CA VAL A 248 0.95 -12.40 -2.11
C VAL A 248 2.31 -12.73 -2.69
N GLY A 249 2.47 -13.95 -3.16
CA GLY A 249 3.58 -14.35 -3.99
C GLY A 249 3.21 -15.48 -4.95
N GLY A 250 3.70 -15.42 -6.19
CA GLY A 250 3.39 -16.40 -7.24
C GLY A 250 3.65 -15.75 -8.58
N ASP A 251 2.81 -16.02 -9.58
CA ASP A 251 2.58 -14.99 -10.59
C ASP A 251 1.83 -13.82 -9.95
N LEU A 252 2.49 -12.67 -9.89
CA LEU A 252 1.94 -11.40 -9.44
C LEU A 252 1.42 -10.57 -10.63
N ASN A 253 0.98 -11.22 -11.71
CA ASN A 253 0.77 -10.70 -13.07
C ASN A 253 2.05 -10.06 -13.62
N GLY A 254 3.19 -10.71 -13.36
CA GLY A 254 4.51 -10.19 -13.66
C GLY A 254 4.87 -8.91 -12.89
N LEU A 255 4.54 -8.82 -11.59
CA LEU A 255 5.07 -7.74 -10.74
C LEU A 255 6.60 -7.82 -10.72
N GLN A 256 7.24 -6.69 -11.00
CA GLN A 256 8.67 -6.47 -10.80
C GLN A 256 8.86 -5.19 -9.98
N VAL A 257 9.87 -5.11 -9.12
CA VAL A 257 10.31 -3.86 -8.49
C VAL A 257 11.61 -3.43 -9.15
N LEU A 258 11.91 -2.14 -9.10
CA LEU A 258 13.24 -1.70 -9.48
C LEU A 258 14.24 -2.18 -8.42
N THR A 259 15.15 -3.05 -8.85
CA THR A 259 16.28 -3.55 -8.06
C THR A 259 17.59 -3.13 -8.72
N TYR A 260 18.70 -3.59 -8.16
CA TYR A 260 20.01 -3.47 -8.78
C TYR A 260 20.82 -4.76 -8.55
N ASP A 261 21.62 -5.17 -9.51
CA ASP A 261 22.37 -6.43 -9.48
C ASP A 261 23.65 -6.36 -8.60
N GLY A 262 24.57 -7.31 -8.77
CA GLY A 262 25.89 -7.31 -8.14
C GLY A 262 26.93 -6.39 -8.80
N ASN A 263 26.62 -5.88 -10.00
CA ASN A 263 27.46 -4.99 -10.82
C ASN A 263 27.03 -3.51 -10.71
N GLY A 264 25.91 -3.24 -10.05
CA GLY A 264 25.34 -1.89 -9.90
C GLY A 264 24.37 -1.49 -11.02
N ASN A 265 23.99 -2.40 -11.92
CA ASN A 265 22.99 -2.13 -12.96
C ASN A 265 21.59 -2.22 -12.35
N THR A 266 20.69 -1.32 -12.73
CA THR A 266 19.30 -1.31 -12.24
C THR A 266 18.41 -2.06 -13.20
N LYS A 267 17.64 -3.02 -12.68
CA LYS A 267 16.71 -3.81 -13.47
C LYS A 267 15.43 -4.07 -12.72
N PHE A 268 14.33 -4.19 -13.47
CA PHE A 268 13.07 -4.66 -12.93
C PHE A 268 13.17 -6.18 -12.73
N SER A 269 13.47 -6.60 -11.50
CA SER A 269 13.48 -8.01 -11.14
C SER A 269 12.10 -8.44 -10.66
N PRO A 270 11.61 -9.62 -11.05
CA PRO A 270 10.30 -10.11 -10.65
C PRO A 270 10.23 -10.19 -9.13
N VAL A 271 9.25 -9.49 -8.56
CA VAL A 271 8.90 -9.65 -7.16
C VAL A 271 8.32 -11.04 -7.01
N SER A 272 8.90 -11.83 -6.11
CA SER A 272 8.32 -13.12 -5.77
C SER A 272 7.26 -13.01 -4.69
N ARG A 273 7.33 -12.02 -3.78
CA ARG A 273 6.40 -11.82 -2.65
C ARG A 273 6.25 -10.34 -2.24
N VAL A 274 5.08 -9.92 -1.75
CA VAL A 274 4.81 -8.52 -1.34
C VAL A 274 4.43 -8.39 0.14
N TYR A 275 5.29 -7.80 0.96
CA TYR A 275 5.16 -7.73 2.42
C TYR A 275 4.40 -6.49 2.94
N ARG A 276 3.99 -6.51 4.22
CA ARG A 276 3.23 -5.59 5.12
C ARG A 276 3.38 -6.11 6.56
N VAL A 277 3.65 -5.30 7.59
CA VAL A 277 3.77 -5.73 9.01
C VAL A 277 3.02 -4.75 9.94
N LYS A 278 3.09 -4.85 11.27
CA LYS A 278 2.68 -3.72 12.15
C LYS A 278 3.82 -2.71 12.25
N SER A 279 3.59 -1.46 11.87
CA SER A 279 4.50 -0.37 12.28
C SER A 279 4.45 -0.25 13.80
N PRO A 280 5.59 0.00 14.46
CA PRO A 280 5.57 0.64 15.77
C PRO A 280 4.85 2.00 15.72
N GLY A 281 4.45 2.54 16.88
CA GLY A 281 3.77 3.85 16.97
C GLY A 281 4.59 5.07 16.49
N TYR A 282 5.84 4.87 16.06
CA TYR A 282 6.71 5.88 15.49
C TYR A 282 7.51 5.32 14.30
N LEU A 283 7.81 6.16 13.30
CA LEU A 283 8.72 5.86 12.20
C LEU A 283 9.93 6.81 12.28
N TYR A 284 11.02 6.45 11.61
CA TYR A 284 12.09 7.38 11.29
C TYR A 284 11.88 7.94 9.88
N GLU A 285 11.87 9.26 9.76
CA GLU A 285 11.83 9.97 8.49
C GLU A 285 13.24 10.45 8.13
N LEU A 286 13.85 9.77 7.16
CA LEU A 286 15.14 10.10 6.57
C LEU A 286 14.92 11.01 5.35
N THR A 287 15.52 12.19 5.37
CA THR A 287 15.48 13.15 4.25
C THR A 287 16.87 13.27 3.62
N LEU A 288 16.94 13.08 2.30
CA LEU A 288 18.15 13.28 1.49
C LEU A 288 18.09 14.62 0.72
N LEU A 289 19.23 15.00 0.14
CA LEU A 289 19.34 16.13 -0.78
C LEU A 289 18.36 16.00 -1.96
N GLY A 290 17.75 17.13 -2.36
CA GLY A 290 16.59 17.15 -3.27
C GLY A 290 15.24 16.92 -2.59
N ASN A 291 15.22 16.91 -1.24
CA ASN A 291 14.04 16.58 -0.43
C ASN A 291 13.43 15.23 -0.81
N ARG A 292 14.27 14.22 -1.10
CA ARG A 292 13.82 12.82 -1.18
C ARG A 292 13.61 12.32 0.24
N VAL A 293 12.44 11.74 0.52
CA VAL A 293 12.07 11.30 1.87
C VAL A 293 11.77 9.82 1.86
N ILE A 294 12.27 9.09 2.85
CA ILE A 294 11.78 7.75 3.18
C ILE A 294 11.39 7.69 4.66
N ARG A 295 10.27 7.01 4.92
CA ARG A 295 9.76 6.70 6.26
C ARG A 295 9.87 5.20 6.44
N ALA A 296 10.46 4.75 7.53
CA ALA A 296 10.60 3.33 7.84
C ALA A 296 10.79 3.09 9.34
N THR A 297 10.76 1.83 9.76
CA THR A 297 10.95 1.45 11.17
C THR A 297 12.39 1.72 11.63
N SER A 298 12.61 1.66 12.96
CA SER A 298 13.92 1.82 13.60
C SER A 298 15.03 0.95 13.01
N ASP A 299 14.67 -0.27 12.63
CA ASP A 299 15.60 -1.37 12.31
C ASP A 299 15.63 -1.71 10.82
N HIS A 300 14.79 -1.03 10.02
CA HIS A 300 14.88 -1.04 8.57
C HIS A 300 16.22 -0.44 8.11
N THR A 301 16.78 -0.98 7.02
CA THR A 301 18.17 -0.71 6.61
C THR A 301 18.26 -0.16 5.19
N VAL A 302 19.25 0.71 4.97
CA VAL A 302 19.55 1.32 3.66
C VAL A 302 21.02 1.18 3.33
N PHE A 303 21.31 1.20 2.04
CA PHE A 303 22.68 1.10 1.55
C PHE A 303 23.35 2.47 1.56
N ILE A 304 24.55 2.56 2.11
CA ILE A 304 25.40 3.76 2.11
C ILE A 304 26.77 3.45 1.49
N LEU A 305 27.34 4.44 0.80
CA LEU A 305 28.76 4.44 0.44
C LEU A 305 29.55 5.06 1.58
N ARG A 306 30.54 4.33 2.10
CA ARG A 306 31.47 4.82 3.13
C ARG A 306 32.86 4.25 2.85
N ASN A 307 33.89 5.10 2.73
CA ASN A 307 35.29 4.71 2.47
C ASN A 307 35.47 3.73 1.30
N GLY A 308 34.76 3.95 0.18
CA GLY A 308 34.85 3.09 -1.00
C GLY A 308 34.15 1.74 -0.90
N LYS A 309 33.32 1.48 0.11
CA LYS A 309 32.49 0.27 0.23
C LYS A 309 31.01 0.62 0.30
N ILE A 310 30.15 -0.19 -0.32
CA ILE A 310 28.70 -0.12 -0.15
C ILE A 310 28.31 -1.06 1.00
N ILE A 311 27.86 -0.47 2.11
CA ILE A 311 27.46 -1.20 3.33
C ILE A 311 25.99 -0.95 3.63
N ASN A 312 25.35 -1.89 4.33
CA ASN A 312 23.95 -1.76 4.76
C ASN A 312 23.89 -1.27 6.21
N GLU A 313 23.15 -0.19 6.47
CA GLU A 313 23.14 0.54 7.74
C GLU A 313 21.70 0.77 8.22
N GLN A 314 21.44 0.67 9.53
CA GLN A 314 20.09 0.89 10.08
C GLN A 314 19.71 2.37 10.04
N ILE A 315 18.47 2.68 9.68
CA ILE A 315 18.03 4.08 9.52
C ILE A 315 18.22 4.89 10.81
N LYS A 316 18.03 4.29 12.00
CA LYS A 316 18.29 4.93 13.30
C LYS A 316 19.76 5.32 13.57
N LYS A 317 20.72 4.81 12.78
CA LYS A 317 22.18 5.07 12.93
C LYS A 317 22.71 6.16 12.00
N LEU A 318 21.94 6.55 10.98
CA LEU A 318 22.37 7.52 9.95
C LEU A 318 22.48 8.95 10.51
N LYS A 319 23.42 9.73 9.97
CA LYS A 319 23.66 11.13 10.36
C LYS A 319 23.67 12.05 9.14
N ALA A 320 23.35 13.33 9.36
CA ALA A 320 23.45 14.36 8.33
C ALA A 320 24.93 14.50 7.91
N GLY A 321 25.26 14.03 6.70
CA GLY A 321 26.65 13.75 6.33
C GLY A 321 26.76 12.54 5.41
N ASP A 322 26.12 11.43 5.78
CA ASP A 322 26.22 10.13 5.10
C ASP A 322 25.73 10.17 3.65
N TYR A 323 26.20 9.21 2.83
CA TYR A 323 25.89 9.12 1.40
C TYR A 323 25.09 7.84 1.09
N VAL A 324 23.76 7.98 1.01
CA VAL A 324 22.83 6.88 0.73
C VAL A 324 22.82 6.56 -0.77
N VAL A 325 22.86 5.27 -1.10
CA VAL A 325 22.83 4.76 -2.47
C VAL A 325 21.44 4.90 -3.07
N VAL A 326 21.38 5.34 -4.33
CA VAL A 326 20.16 5.64 -5.07
C VAL A 326 20.32 5.25 -6.56
N PRO A 327 19.24 4.90 -7.28
CA PRO A 327 19.27 4.77 -8.74
C PRO A 327 19.62 6.09 -9.43
N SER A 328 20.47 6.01 -10.46
CA SER A 328 20.90 7.11 -11.31
C SER A 328 20.39 7.02 -12.76
N SER A 329 19.86 5.87 -13.16
CA SER A 329 19.23 5.63 -14.46
C SER A 329 18.25 4.46 -14.35
N LEU A 330 17.48 4.21 -15.42
CA LEU A 330 16.68 3.01 -15.64
C LEU A 330 16.86 2.59 -17.10
N GLU A 331 17.41 1.41 -17.31
CA GLU A 331 17.56 0.79 -18.64
C GLU A 331 16.39 -0.16 -18.93
N ILE A 332 16.09 -0.33 -20.23
CA ILE A 332 14.95 -1.13 -20.71
C ILE A 332 15.40 -1.93 -21.93
N GLU A 333 15.51 -3.24 -21.74
CA GLU A 333 15.94 -4.20 -22.77
C GLU A 333 14.98 -4.28 -23.96
N ARG A 334 13.67 -4.12 -23.71
CA ARG A 334 12.61 -4.20 -24.73
C ARG A 334 11.64 -3.01 -24.58
N PRO A 335 11.94 -1.86 -25.19
CA PRO A 335 11.07 -0.69 -25.15
C PRO A 335 9.69 -0.95 -25.74
N LEU A 336 8.63 -0.42 -25.12
CA LEU A 336 7.29 -0.51 -25.68
C LEU A 336 7.17 0.37 -26.95
N THR A 337 6.66 -0.20 -28.04
CA THR A 337 6.49 0.48 -29.34
C THR A 337 5.03 0.63 -29.77
N PHE A 338 4.11 -0.13 -29.15
CA PHE A 338 2.66 -0.04 -29.36
C PHE A 338 1.96 -0.14 -27.99
N LEU A 339 0.95 0.69 -27.77
CA LEU A 339 0.08 0.66 -26.60
C LEU A 339 -1.19 -0.12 -26.97
N LYS A 340 -1.50 -1.22 -26.26
CA LYS A 340 -2.78 -1.92 -26.45
C LYS A 340 -3.91 -1.08 -25.85
N THR A 341 -4.96 -0.85 -26.64
CA THR A 341 -6.16 -0.09 -26.26
C THR A 341 -7.33 -1.01 -25.96
N LYS A 342 -8.23 -0.63 -25.05
CA LYS A 342 -9.43 -1.43 -24.75
C LYS A 342 -10.61 -1.21 -25.72
N PHE A 343 -10.42 -0.35 -26.71
CA PHE A 343 -11.28 -0.26 -27.89
C PHE A 343 -10.40 -0.24 -29.12
N GLY A 344 -10.87 -0.89 -30.18
CA GLY A 344 -10.31 -0.65 -31.50
C GLY A 344 -10.72 0.73 -32.00
N ILE A 345 -9.76 1.49 -32.53
CA ILE A 345 -10.08 2.62 -33.39
C ILE A 345 -10.64 2.01 -34.66
N ARG A 346 -11.88 2.35 -35.04
CA ARG A 346 -12.54 1.80 -36.24
C ARG A 346 -11.99 2.47 -37.51
N ASN A 347 -10.70 2.27 -37.76
CA ASN A 347 -10.05 2.66 -38.99
C ASN A 347 -10.59 1.80 -40.15
N TYR A 348 -10.73 2.43 -41.32
CA TYR A 348 -11.31 1.77 -42.49
C TYR A 348 -10.51 0.50 -42.82
N LYS A 349 -11.25 -0.63 -42.95
CA LYS A 349 -10.80 -2.01 -43.24
C LYS A 349 -10.41 -2.94 -42.08
N LYS A 350 -10.26 -2.51 -40.80
CA LYS A 350 -10.15 -3.46 -39.66
C LYS A 350 -10.42 -2.84 -38.29
N PHE A 351 -10.82 -3.68 -37.33
CA PHE A 351 -10.88 -3.33 -35.91
C PHE A 351 -9.54 -3.75 -35.29
N ASP A 352 -8.68 -2.78 -34.95
CA ASP A 352 -7.36 -3.01 -34.37
C ASP A 352 -7.29 -2.38 -32.98
N ASP A 353 -6.94 -3.18 -31.96
CA ASP A 353 -6.93 -2.79 -30.55
C ASP A 353 -5.54 -2.32 -30.06
N THR A 354 -4.76 -1.71 -30.97
CA THR A 354 -3.43 -1.15 -30.68
C THR A 354 -3.24 0.28 -31.22
N LEU A 355 -2.36 1.03 -30.55
CA LEU A 355 -1.99 2.42 -30.88
C LEU A 355 -0.46 2.56 -30.97
N PRO A 356 0.12 3.01 -32.10
CA PRO A 356 1.57 3.17 -32.22
C PRO A 356 2.15 4.23 -31.29
N ILE A 357 3.23 3.89 -30.58
CA ILE A 357 3.98 4.82 -29.72
C ILE A 357 4.96 5.63 -30.58
N SER A 358 4.40 6.62 -31.28
CA SER A 358 5.12 7.58 -32.10
C SER A 358 5.61 8.80 -31.28
N LYS A 359 6.55 9.57 -31.86
CA LYS A 359 6.95 10.88 -31.29
C LYS A 359 5.76 11.83 -31.22
N GLU A 360 4.85 11.76 -32.18
CA GLU A 360 3.58 12.48 -32.17
C GLU A 360 2.69 12.08 -31.00
N PHE A 361 2.54 10.79 -30.71
CA PHE A 361 1.81 10.33 -29.54
C PHE A 361 2.46 10.81 -28.24
N MET A 362 3.78 10.73 -28.12
CA MET A 362 4.48 11.20 -26.91
C MET A 362 4.37 12.70 -26.68
N ARG A 363 4.38 13.51 -27.74
CA ARG A 363 4.17 14.95 -27.61
C ARG A 363 2.72 15.28 -27.24
N LEU A 364 1.76 14.60 -27.88
CA LEU A 364 0.34 14.72 -27.54
C LEU A 364 0.05 14.35 -26.07
N LEU A 365 0.72 13.33 -25.53
CA LEU A 365 0.65 12.96 -24.10
C LEU A 365 1.28 14.00 -23.17
N GLY A 366 2.38 14.64 -23.59
CA GLY A 366 3.00 15.72 -22.83
C GLY A 366 2.06 16.93 -22.71
N TYR A 367 1.58 17.42 -23.85
CA TYR A 367 0.58 18.50 -23.91
C TYR A 367 -0.71 18.12 -23.17
N TYR A 368 -1.12 16.85 -23.23
CA TYR A 368 -2.33 16.37 -22.53
C TYR A 368 -2.22 16.53 -21.00
N ILE A 369 -1.05 16.28 -20.43
CA ILE A 369 -0.86 16.30 -18.97
C ILE A 369 -0.72 17.72 -18.45
N SER A 370 -0.27 18.66 -19.30
CA SER A 370 -0.12 20.05 -18.93
C SER A 370 -1.36 20.89 -19.26
N GLU A 371 -1.75 20.99 -20.53
CA GLU A 371 -2.87 21.84 -21.02
C GLU A 371 -4.12 21.04 -21.37
N GLY A 372 -3.99 19.72 -21.50
CA GLY A 372 -5.11 18.84 -21.77
C GLY A 372 -5.84 18.38 -20.53
N PHE A 373 -6.92 17.65 -20.77
CA PHE A 373 -7.78 17.00 -19.80
C PHE A 373 -8.43 15.81 -20.50
N THR A 374 -9.28 15.05 -19.82
CA THR A 374 -10.21 14.15 -20.52
C THR A 374 -11.62 14.25 -19.99
N ASN A 375 -12.58 14.02 -20.89
CA ASN A 375 -13.95 13.63 -20.63
C ASN A 375 -14.70 13.21 -21.92
N SER A 376 -15.99 12.84 -21.77
CA SER A 376 -16.90 12.33 -22.80
C SER A 376 -16.65 12.84 -24.22
N GLN A 377 -16.93 14.10 -24.56
CA GLN A 377 -16.99 14.54 -25.96
C GLN A 377 -15.73 14.30 -26.77
N GLY A 378 -14.55 14.15 -26.17
CA GLY A 378 -13.32 13.86 -26.92
C GLY A 378 -12.04 13.70 -26.12
N ILE A 379 -10.91 13.97 -26.77
CA ILE A 379 -9.69 14.44 -26.09
C ILE A 379 -9.49 15.89 -26.51
N PHE A 380 -9.11 16.82 -25.63
CA PHE A 380 -8.62 18.13 -26.06
C PHE A 380 -7.84 18.93 -24.99
N PHE A 381 -7.34 20.07 -25.45
CA PHE A 381 -6.23 20.85 -24.91
C PHE A 381 -6.59 22.33 -24.94
N ASP A 382 -6.43 23.04 -23.81
CA ASP A 382 -6.63 24.49 -23.70
C ASP A 382 -5.28 25.20 -23.66
N PHE A 383 -4.72 25.47 -24.84
CA PHE A 383 -3.50 26.25 -24.97
C PHE A 383 -3.78 27.75 -24.86
N GLY A 384 -2.79 28.52 -24.44
CA GLY A 384 -2.79 29.97 -24.63
C GLY A 384 -2.85 30.33 -26.12
N SER A 385 -3.60 31.37 -26.48
CA SER A 385 -3.79 31.76 -27.89
C SER A 385 -2.52 32.25 -28.62
N HIS A 386 -1.41 32.38 -27.87
CA HIS A 386 -0.07 32.68 -28.37
C HIS A 386 0.75 31.42 -28.69
N GLU A 387 0.37 30.25 -28.19
CA GLU A 387 1.12 28.98 -28.30
C GLU A 387 0.85 28.26 -29.63
N LYS A 388 0.86 28.99 -30.75
CA LYS A 388 0.49 28.50 -32.08
C LYS A 388 1.22 27.20 -32.46
N ASP A 389 2.52 27.14 -32.20
CA ASP A 389 3.36 25.96 -32.43
C ASP A 389 2.84 24.71 -31.69
N LEU A 390 2.31 24.87 -30.47
CA LEU A 390 1.76 23.75 -29.69
C LEU A 390 0.37 23.36 -30.18
N ILE A 391 -0.46 24.35 -30.54
CA ILE A 391 -1.78 24.17 -31.13
C ILE A 391 -1.70 23.40 -32.45
N GLU A 392 -0.85 23.84 -33.37
CA GLU A 392 -0.64 23.21 -34.68
C GLU A 392 -0.02 21.82 -34.54
N ASP A 393 0.97 21.65 -33.66
CA ASP A 393 1.58 20.34 -33.40
C ASP A 393 0.59 19.37 -32.73
N ALA A 394 -0.29 19.85 -31.84
CA ALA A 394 -1.37 19.04 -31.27
C ALA A 394 -2.38 18.59 -32.33
N VAL A 395 -2.89 19.49 -33.18
CA VAL A 395 -3.79 19.14 -34.32
C VAL A 395 -3.12 18.09 -35.23
N LYS A 396 -1.84 18.31 -35.56
CA LYS A 396 -1.03 17.40 -36.39
C LYS A 396 -0.83 16.03 -35.73
N CYS A 397 -0.56 16.01 -34.42
CA CYS A 397 -0.42 14.76 -33.66
C CYS A 397 -1.74 14.02 -33.58
N VAL A 398 -2.87 14.68 -33.31
CA VAL A 398 -4.21 14.05 -33.33
C VAL A 398 -4.48 13.37 -34.67
N ARG A 399 -4.30 14.10 -35.78
CA ARG A 399 -4.56 13.56 -37.12
C ARG A 399 -3.66 12.36 -37.44
N LYS A 400 -2.38 12.40 -37.04
CA LYS A 400 -1.42 11.30 -37.25
C LYS A 400 -1.65 10.08 -36.33
N VAL A 401 -2.03 10.31 -35.08
CA VAL A 401 -2.16 9.25 -34.05
C VAL A 401 -3.51 8.54 -34.15
N PHE A 402 -4.58 9.27 -34.50
CA PHE A 402 -5.95 8.75 -34.46
C PHE A 402 -6.71 8.75 -35.79
N GLY A 403 -6.15 9.34 -36.86
CA GLY A 403 -6.78 9.41 -38.17
C GLY A 403 -7.99 10.35 -38.27
N VAL A 404 -8.38 11.04 -37.19
CA VAL A 404 -9.54 11.96 -37.16
C VAL A 404 -9.12 13.43 -37.29
N PRO A 405 -10.00 14.31 -37.79
CA PRO A 405 -9.81 15.75 -37.67
C PRO A 405 -9.97 16.23 -36.22
N ALA A 406 -9.24 17.28 -35.88
CA ALA A 406 -9.52 18.13 -34.71
C ALA A 406 -10.24 19.40 -35.18
N THR A 407 -11.12 19.97 -34.34
CA THR A 407 -11.71 21.31 -34.56
C THR A 407 -11.08 22.32 -33.60
N LEU A 408 -11.06 23.61 -33.95
CA LEU A 408 -10.51 24.66 -33.09
C LEU A 408 -11.62 25.55 -32.54
N ASN A 409 -11.79 25.56 -31.22
CA ASN A 409 -12.71 26.44 -30.53
C ASN A 409 -11.92 27.59 -29.84
N LYS A 410 -12.63 28.67 -29.45
CA LYS A 410 -12.08 29.77 -28.65
C LYS A 410 -12.99 30.00 -27.44
N PRO A 411 -12.62 29.50 -26.25
CA PRO A 411 -13.48 29.57 -25.07
C PRO A 411 -13.38 30.90 -24.33
N HIS A 412 -12.20 31.50 -24.37
CA HIS A 412 -11.94 32.86 -23.93
C HIS A 412 -10.94 33.50 -24.89
N LYS A 413 -10.91 34.84 -24.90
CA LYS A 413 -10.06 35.67 -25.79
C LYS A 413 -8.59 35.23 -25.86
N ASN A 414 -8.05 34.69 -24.76
CA ASN A 414 -6.63 34.36 -24.60
C ASN A 414 -6.34 32.85 -24.67
N ALA A 415 -7.30 32.00 -25.05
CA ALA A 415 -7.16 30.55 -25.14
C ALA A 415 -7.60 30.01 -26.52
N ILE A 416 -6.95 28.96 -27.01
CA ILE A 416 -7.34 28.20 -28.20
C ILE A 416 -7.42 26.73 -27.84
N ARG A 417 -8.54 26.14 -28.22
CA ARG A 417 -9.08 24.89 -27.67
C ARG A 417 -9.10 23.82 -28.77
N VAL A 418 -8.20 22.83 -28.70
CA VAL A 418 -7.89 21.89 -29.80
C VAL A 418 -8.72 20.60 -29.72
N CYS A 419 -10.00 20.70 -30.11
CA CYS A 419 -11.06 19.69 -29.95
C CYS A 419 -10.90 18.39 -30.74
N VAL A 420 -11.05 17.21 -30.11
CA VAL A 420 -11.03 15.91 -30.82
C VAL A 420 -12.27 15.08 -30.50
N HIS A 421 -13.38 15.39 -31.17
CA HIS A 421 -14.74 15.04 -30.73
C HIS A 421 -15.20 13.58 -30.91
N ASN A 422 -14.47 12.61 -30.36
CA ASN A 422 -14.64 11.18 -30.64
C ASN A 422 -14.83 10.35 -29.35
N LYS A 423 -15.91 9.53 -29.31
CA LYS A 423 -16.28 8.69 -28.15
C LYS A 423 -15.15 7.71 -27.82
N THR A 424 -14.61 7.03 -28.83
CA THR A 424 -13.53 6.04 -28.71
C THR A 424 -12.17 6.64 -28.33
N ILE A 425 -11.79 7.80 -28.88
CA ILE A 425 -10.48 8.42 -28.60
C ILE A 425 -10.44 8.99 -27.19
N SER A 426 -11.54 9.59 -26.74
CA SER A 426 -11.74 9.93 -25.33
C SER A 426 -11.45 8.71 -24.47
N LYS A 427 -12.21 7.63 -24.69
CA LYS A 427 -12.00 6.34 -24.03
C LYS A 427 -10.57 5.76 -24.14
N ILE A 428 -9.75 6.12 -25.12
CA ILE A 428 -8.35 5.66 -25.20
C ILE A 428 -7.43 6.43 -24.25
N PHE A 429 -7.50 7.77 -24.27
CA PHE A 429 -6.78 8.65 -23.31
C PHE A 429 -7.14 8.37 -21.86
N GLU A 430 -8.38 7.98 -21.72
CA GLU A 430 -8.98 7.61 -20.49
C GLU A 430 -8.60 6.19 -20.04
N GLU A 431 -8.97 5.15 -20.81
CA GLU A 431 -8.92 3.74 -20.37
C GLU A 431 -7.55 3.11 -20.44
N SER A 432 -6.84 3.48 -21.50
CA SER A 432 -5.59 2.83 -21.92
C SER A 432 -4.37 3.65 -21.50
N ILE A 433 -4.56 4.98 -21.35
CA ILE A 433 -3.50 5.95 -21.04
C ILE A 433 -3.59 6.44 -19.58
N LYS A 434 -4.79 6.71 -19.05
CA LYS A 434 -5.03 7.06 -17.64
C LYS A 434 -4.21 8.25 -17.13
N ALA A 435 -4.05 9.28 -17.94
CA ALA A 435 -3.24 10.46 -17.63
C ALA A 435 -3.90 11.45 -16.63
N GLY A 436 -5.15 11.20 -16.23
CA GLY A 436 -5.97 12.04 -15.35
C GLY A 436 -6.76 13.09 -16.14
N SER A 437 -8.01 13.33 -15.74
CA SER A 437 -8.86 14.37 -16.32
C SER A 437 -8.39 15.75 -15.86
N SER A 438 -8.76 16.21 -14.67
CA SER A 438 -8.45 17.55 -14.16
C SER A 438 -6.99 17.74 -13.70
N ALA A 439 -6.60 19.01 -13.49
CA ALA A 439 -5.24 19.45 -13.11
C ALA A 439 -4.73 18.87 -11.78
N THR A 440 -5.63 18.47 -10.89
CA THR A 440 -5.37 17.79 -9.60
C THR A 440 -5.24 16.28 -9.74
N GLU A 441 -5.91 15.67 -10.71
CA GLU A 441 -5.81 14.23 -11.02
C GLU A 441 -4.63 13.85 -11.91
N LYS A 442 -4.01 14.83 -12.59
CA LYS A 442 -2.89 14.60 -13.52
C LYS A 442 -1.82 13.67 -12.97
N ARG A 443 -1.34 12.78 -13.83
CA ARG A 443 -0.35 11.76 -13.48
C ARG A 443 0.35 11.24 -14.73
N ILE A 444 1.55 10.69 -14.59
CA ILE A 444 2.29 10.16 -15.74
C ILE A 444 1.73 8.76 -16.08
N PRO A 445 1.31 8.51 -17.34
CA PRO A 445 0.92 7.17 -17.80
C PRO A 445 2.03 6.16 -17.56
N SER A 446 1.68 4.97 -17.07
CA SER A 446 2.67 3.98 -16.64
C SER A 446 3.61 3.54 -17.77
N PHE A 447 3.10 3.38 -18.99
CA PHE A 447 3.93 3.03 -20.14
C PHE A 447 5.00 4.06 -20.49
N ILE A 448 4.90 5.34 -20.06
CA ILE A 448 5.99 6.32 -20.23
C ILE A 448 7.28 5.80 -19.57
N PHE A 449 7.17 5.07 -18.46
CA PHE A 449 8.33 4.51 -17.79
C PHE A 449 8.93 3.28 -18.49
N ASP A 450 8.26 2.70 -19.51
CA ASP A 450 8.66 1.50 -20.27
C ASP A 450 9.04 1.74 -21.74
N VAL A 451 8.88 2.96 -22.24
CA VAL A 451 9.36 3.35 -23.57
C VAL A 451 10.85 3.74 -23.54
N ASN A 452 11.47 3.82 -24.71
CA ASN A 452 12.91 4.11 -24.80
C ASN A 452 13.25 5.53 -24.30
N ARG A 453 14.55 5.79 -24.04
CA ARG A 453 15.04 7.08 -23.52
C ARG A 453 14.68 8.26 -24.42
N GLU A 454 14.59 8.07 -25.73
CA GLU A 454 14.19 9.11 -26.68
C GLU A 454 12.71 9.46 -26.52
N MET A 455 11.81 8.47 -26.48
CA MET A 455 10.38 8.67 -26.29
C MET A 455 10.06 9.28 -24.91
N LYS A 456 10.78 8.86 -23.85
CA LYS A 456 10.71 9.52 -22.52
C LYS A 456 11.09 11.00 -22.60
N LEU A 457 12.14 11.30 -23.35
CA LEU A 457 12.62 12.67 -23.52
C LEU A 457 11.63 13.51 -24.36
N GLU A 458 11.03 12.93 -25.40
CA GLU A 458 10.05 13.60 -26.26
C GLU A 458 8.71 13.87 -25.55
N PHE A 459 8.26 12.93 -24.71
CA PHE A 459 7.17 13.14 -23.77
C PHE A 459 7.49 14.29 -22.79
N LEU A 460 8.66 14.25 -22.14
CA LEU A 460 9.05 15.28 -21.18
C LEU A 460 9.25 16.65 -21.83
N LYS A 461 9.77 16.72 -23.07
CA LYS A 461 9.87 17.95 -23.87
C LYS A 461 8.52 18.62 -24.02
N ALA A 462 7.49 17.86 -24.42
CA ALA A 462 6.15 18.40 -24.60
C ALA A 462 5.48 18.77 -23.26
N LEU A 463 5.60 17.92 -22.24
CA LEU A 463 5.11 18.19 -20.88
C LEU A 463 5.65 19.52 -20.34
N PHE A 464 6.97 19.71 -20.40
CA PHE A 464 7.63 20.93 -19.93
C PHE A 464 7.50 22.13 -20.88
N ARG A 465 6.93 21.97 -22.09
CA ARG A 465 6.69 23.07 -23.04
C ARG A 465 5.38 23.80 -22.80
N GLY A 466 4.35 23.11 -22.31
CA GLY A 466 3.15 23.75 -21.77
C GLY A 466 3.34 24.09 -20.28
N GLY A 467 3.29 23.08 -19.41
CA GLY A 467 3.23 23.26 -17.95
C GLY A 467 4.54 23.62 -17.24
N GLY A 468 5.59 23.98 -17.99
CA GLY A 468 6.93 24.20 -17.47
C GLY A 468 7.54 25.53 -17.90
N TYR A 469 8.31 26.15 -17.01
CA TYR A 469 9.08 27.36 -17.34
C TYR A 469 10.54 27.26 -16.90
N VAL A 470 11.41 27.96 -17.61
CA VAL A 470 12.84 28.08 -17.26
C VAL A 470 13.00 29.28 -16.34
N ARG A 471 13.46 29.05 -15.10
CA ARG A 471 13.59 30.14 -14.12
C ARG A 471 14.96 30.83 -14.18
N GLN A 472 16.05 30.05 -14.28
CA GLN A 472 17.43 30.54 -14.39
C GLN A 472 18.33 29.46 -15.03
N GLY A 473 18.99 29.76 -16.15
CA GLY A 473 19.88 28.81 -16.83
C GLY A 473 19.16 27.50 -17.20
N TYR A 474 19.74 26.34 -16.88
CA TYR A 474 19.11 25.03 -17.13
C TYR A 474 18.18 24.56 -15.99
N ARG A 475 17.79 25.45 -15.07
CA ARG A 475 16.81 25.15 -14.00
C ARG A 475 15.39 25.33 -14.53
N ALA A 476 14.84 24.23 -15.03
CA ALA A 476 13.42 24.13 -15.34
C ALA A 476 12.62 23.98 -14.04
N VAL A 477 11.42 24.56 -14.04
CA VAL A 477 10.43 24.45 -12.98
C VAL A 477 9.15 23.94 -13.60
N TYR A 478 8.67 22.78 -13.14
CA TYR A 478 7.30 22.36 -13.37
C TYR A 478 6.47 22.75 -12.12
N VAL A 479 5.24 23.21 -12.33
CA VAL A 479 4.31 23.52 -11.24
C VAL A 479 3.02 22.75 -11.44
N THR A 480 2.49 22.15 -10.38
CA THR A 480 1.23 21.40 -10.46
C THR A 480 0.48 21.40 -9.13
N ALA A 481 -0.85 21.34 -9.19
CA ALA A 481 -1.68 21.02 -8.04
C ALA A 481 -1.66 19.51 -7.73
N SER A 482 -1.41 18.66 -8.73
CA SER A 482 -1.38 17.20 -8.55
C SER A 482 -0.14 16.75 -7.77
N LYS A 483 -0.39 16.25 -6.57
CA LYS A 483 0.57 15.47 -5.75
C LYS A 483 1.06 14.22 -6.49
N ALA A 484 0.24 13.62 -7.35
CA ALA A 484 0.60 12.44 -8.14
C ALA A 484 1.60 12.81 -9.25
N LEU A 485 1.31 13.80 -10.08
CA LEU A 485 2.24 14.29 -11.10
C LEU A 485 3.55 14.79 -10.49
N ALA A 486 3.51 15.48 -9.35
CA ALA A 486 4.71 15.91 -8.65
C ALA A 486 5.61 14.73 -8.22
N SER A 487 5.02 13.65 -7.71
CA SER A 487 5.71 12.41 -7.33
C SER A 487 6.23 11.64 -8.56
N ASP A 488 5.37 11.40 -9.54
CA ASP A 488 5.71 10.70 -10.79
C ASP A 488 6.84 11.40 -11.53
N LEU A 489 6.80 12.74 -11.62
CA LEU A 489 7.80 13.56 -12.27
C LEU A 489 9.13 13.57 -11.49
N GLN A 490 9.08 13.62 -10.14
CA GLN A 490 10.30 13.48 -9.32
C GLN A 490 10.96 12.12 -9.52
N TYR A 491 10.18 11.05 -9.69
CA TYR A 491 10.67 9.71 -10.00
C TYR A 491 11.22 9.59 -11.43
N LEU A 492 10.44 9.96 -12.47
CA LEU A 492 10.85 9.81 -13.87
C LEU A 492 12.14 10.58 -14.18
N LEU A 493 12.23 11.85 -13.72
CA LEU A 493 13.43 12.66 -13.87
C LEU A 493 14.64 12.05 -13.12
N SER A 494 14.42 11.50 -11.92
CA SER A 494 15.48 10.79 -11.18
C SER A 494 15.97 9.55 -11.93
N LEU A 495 15.07 8.78 -12.54
CA LEU A 495 15.40 7.59 -13.34
C LEU A 495 15.94 7.93 -14.74
N MET A 496 15.97 9.21 -15.12
CA MET A 496 16.71 9.73 -16.27
C MET A 496 18.04 10.40 -15.87
N GLY A 497 18.45 10.30 -14.60
CA GLY A 497 19.71 10.84 -14.10
C GLY A 497 19.69 12.34 -13.78
N ALA A 498 18.53 12.99 -13.85
CA ALA A 498 18.41 14.41 -13.51
C ALA A 498 18.36 14.63 -12.00
N SER A 499 18.96 15.74 -11.54
CA SER A 499 18.84 16.19 -10.16
C SER A 499 17.54 16.95 -9.98
N VAL A 500 16.67 16.44 -9.12
CA VAL A 500 15.35 17.02 -8.82
C VAL A 500 15.27 17.47 -7.37
N SER A 501 14.62 18.61 -7.12
CA SER A 501 14.16 19.00 -5.79
C SER A 501 12.67 19.30 -5.82
N LEU A 502 11.92 18.74 -4.87
CA LEU A 502 10.50 19.02 -4.67
C LEU A 502 10.30 20.05 -3.53
N SER A 503 9.32 20.94 -3.69
CA SER A 503 8.84 21.84 -2.63
C SER A 503 7.33 22.05 -2.74
N ARG A 504 6.60 22.07 -1.62
CA ARG A 504 5.26 22.69 -1.54
C ARG A 504 5.44 24.19 -1.29
N ARG A 505 4.38 24.99 -1.52
CA ARG A 505 4.24 26.36 -1.00
C ARG A 505 2.81 26.55 -0.48
N ASP A 506 2.67 26.71 0.83
CA ASP A 506 1.38 26.55 1.50
C ASP A 506 0.36 27.65 1.14
N ARG A 507 0.83 28.86 0.79
CA ARG A 507 -0.02 29.96 0.27
C ARG A 507 -0.70 29.70 -1.09
N LYS A 508 -0.41 28.59 -1.79
CA LYS A 508 -1.00 28.26 -3.10
C LYS A 508 -1.29 26.77 -3.31
N GLU A 509 -1.18 25.94 -2.28
CA GLU A 509 -1.34 24.46 -2.31
C GLU A 509 -0.37 23.68 -3.25
N ALA A 510 0.28 24.36 -4.21
CA ALA A 510 0.97 23.77 -5.34
C ALA A 510 2.37 23.20 -5.03
N PHE A 511 2.72 22.18 -5.83
CA PHE A 511 4.02 21.53 -5.86
C PHE A 511 4.92 22.14 -6.94
N TYR A 512 6.17 22.43 -6.57
CA TYR A 512 7.21 22.97 -7.43
C TYR A 512 8.31 21.92 -7.61
N ILE A 513 8.51 21.48 -8.84
CA ILE A 513 9.52 20.48 -9.22
C ILE A 513 10.66 21.22 -9.92
N TYR A 514 11.77 21.41 -9.20
CA TYR A 514 12.98 22.05 -9.71
C TYR A 514 13.90 20.98 -10.30
N THR A 515 14.27 21.08 -11.57
CA THR A 515 15.16 20.11 -12.23
C THR A 515 16.22 20.77 -13.11
N GLN A 516 17.39 20.13 -13.22
CA GLN A 516 18.50 20.55 -14.10
C GLN A 516 18.54 19.75 -15.41
N ALA A 517 17.37 19.53 -16.02
CA ALA A 517 17.20 18.60 -17.13
C ALA A 517 17.41 19.25 -18.51
N ARG A 518 18.66 19.65 -18.80
CA ARG A 518 19.06 20.33 -20.04
C ARG A 518 18.58 19.64 -21.33
N GLU A 519 18.56 18.30 -21.35
CA GLU A 519 18.13 17.52 -22.51
C GLU A 519 16.65 17.71 -22.88
N ILE A 520 15.80 18.10 -21.91
CA ILE A 520 14.36 18.33 -22.12
C ILE A 520 14.11 19.63 -22.92
N PHE A 521 15.05 20.58 -22.90
CA PHE A 521 14.90 21.88 -23.56
C PHE A 521 15.87 22.08 -24.75
N GLY A 522 17.02 21.39 -24.74
CA GLY A 522 17.99 21.34 -25.84
C GLY A 522 19.10 22.40 -25.79
N GLY A 523 20.19 22.12 -26.51
CA GLY A 523 21.24 23.09 -26.89
C GLY A 523 22.46 23.25 -25.95
N ARG A 524 23.67 23.26 -26.54
CA ARG A 524 24.98 23.86 -26.11
C ARG A 524 25.80 23.30 -24.92
N GLN A 525 26.13 22.01 -24.96
CA GLN A 525 27.51 21.50 -24.71
C GLN A 525 28.26 21.71 -23.36
N LYS A 526 27.65 22.19 -22.26
CA LYS A 526 28.29 22.09 -20.91
C LYS A 526 27.45 21.25 -19.93
N ALA A 527 28.06 20.20 -19.40
CA ALA A 527 27.45 19.28 -18.44
C ALA A 527 27.47 19.89 -17.02
N ASN A 528 26.57 20.83 -16.76
CA ASN A 528 26.28 21.25 -15.39
C ASN A 528 25.59 20.11 -14.64
N VAL A 529 25.96 19.96 -13.38
CA VAL A 529 25.99 18.64 -12.78
C VAL A 529 24.75 18.36 -11.96
N ALA A 530 24.09 17.24 -12.28
CA ALA A 530 23.09 16.66 -11.42
C ALA A 530 23.76 16.07 -10.16
N SER A 531 23.24 16.41 -8.97
CA SER A 531 23.61 15.77 -7.70
C SER A 531 23.46 14.25 -7.75
N LEU A 532 22.47 13.79 -8.52
CA LEU A 532 22.36 12.43 -8.98
C LEU A 532 23.39 12.21 -10.11
N ASN A 533 24.32 11.27 -9.94
CA ASN A 533 25.58 11.10 -10.70
C ASN A 533 26.79 11.95 -10.23
N LEU A 534 26.72 12.63 -9.08
CA LEU A 534 27.91 13.06 -8.34
C LEU A 534 28.32 11.97 -7.34
N LEU A 535 29.59 11.56 -7.41
CA LEU A 535 30.22 10.78 -6.34
C LEU A 535 31.13 11.72 -5.52
N PRO A 536 31.06 11.72 -4.18
CA PRO A 536 31.95 12.49 -3.32
C PRO A 536 33.35 11.88 -3.36
N ILE A 537 34.38 12.68 -3.62
CA ILE A 537 35.72 12.15 -3.95
C ILE A 537 36.34 11.42 -2.76
N LYS A 538 36.07 11.88 -1.53
CA LYS A 538 36.53 11.24 -0.29
C LYS A 538 35.99 9.82 -0.07
N GLU A 539 34.83 9.48 -0.64
CA GLU A 539 34.22 8.15 -0.48
C GLU A 539 34.57 7.18 -1.63
N LEU A 540 35.43 7.58 -2.58
CA LEU A 540 35.84 6.70 -3.70
C LEU A 540 36.79 5.57 -3.25
N GLY A 541 37.29 5.62 -2.02
CA GLY A 541 38.36 4.75 -1.53
C GLY A 541 39.70 5.07 -2.19
N GLU A 542 40.55 4.05 -2.32
CA GLU A 542 41.90 4.21 -2.87
C GLU A 542 41.89 4.41 -4.40
N ILE A 543 42.70 5.36 -4.88
CA ILE A 543 42.89 5.67 -6.30
C ILE A 543 44.39 5.73 -6.59
N GLU A 544 44.83 4.93 -7.55
CA GLU A 544 46.20 4.86 -8.07
C GLU A 544 46.48 6.11 -8.91
N LYS A 545 46.96 7.19 -8.26
CA LYS A 545 47.19 8.49 -8.90
C LYS A 545 48.14 8.36 -10.10
N GLU A 546 49.05 7.40 -10.06
CA GLU A 546 50.08 7.10 -11.05
C GLU A 546 49.44 6.87 -12.43
N LYS A 547 48.32 6.13 -12.46
CA LYS A 547 47.60 5.71 -13.68
C LYS A 547 46.65 6.78 -14.24
N ILE A 548 46.68 8.01 -13.71
CA ILE A 548 45.89 9.15 -14.19
C ILE A 548 46.76 10.38 -14.45
N SER A 549 46.38 11.19 -15.43
CA SER A 549 47.16 12.36 -15.85
C SER A 549 47.18 13.46 -14.77
N LEU A 550 48.26 14.25 -14.74
CA LEU A 550 48.47 15.30 -13.73
C LEU A 550 47.31 16.31 -13.68
N GLY A 551 46.79 16.71 -14.84
CA GLY A 551 45.61 17.58 -14.97
C GLY A 551 44.28 16.93 -14.55
N PHE A 552 44.25 15.62 -14.31
CA PHE A 552 43.13 14.93 -13.65
C PHE A 552 43.35 14.80 -12.14
N ARG A 553 44.58 14.49 -11.68
CA ARG A 553 44.95 14.46 -10.24
C ARG A 553 44.54 15.75 -9.54
N LYS A 554 44.98 16.90 -10.09
CA LYS A 554 44.64 18.23 -9.57
C LYS A 554 43.13 18.47 -9.47
N ARG A 555 42.33 17.96 -10.42
CA ARG A 555 40.85 18.05 -10.38
C ARG A 555 40.19 17.15 -9.34
N LEU A 556 40.83 16.07 -8.90
CA LEU A 556 40.37 15.25 -7.77
C LEU A 556 40.65 15.95 -6.43
N GLU A 557 41.71 16.74 -6.35
CA GLU A 557 42.11 17.48 -5.14
C GLU A 557 41.32 18.79 -4.98
N GLU A 558 41.00 19.48 -6.09
CA GLU A 558 40.22 20.73 -6.12
C GLU A 558 38.69 20.55 -5.92
N GLN A 559 38.14 19.33 -6.05
CA GLN A 559 36.69 19.12 -6.14
C GLN A 559 36.17 18.21 -5.01
N GLN A 560 35.12 18.62 -4.30
CA GLN A 560 34.51 17.78 -3.26
C GLN A 560 33.78 16.56 -3.84
N CYS A 561 33.30 16.65 -5.09
CA CYS A 561 32.56 15.63 -5.79
C CYS A 561 32.77 15.73 -7.30
N MET A 562 32.72 14.61 -8.00
CA MET A 562 32.93 14.55 -9.46
C MET A 562 31.88 13.69 -10.15
N THR A 563 31.59 13.98 -11.42
CA THR A 563 30.59 13.23 -12.19
C THR A 563 31.05 11.82 -12.47
N LYS A 564 30.11 10.86 -12.41
CA LYS A 564 30.34 9.48 -12.87
C LYS A 564 31.08 9.44 -14.22
N LYS A 565 30.56 10.11 -15.26
CA LYS A 565 31.20 10.16 -16.60
C LYS A 565 32.67 10.63 -16.61
N LYS A 566 33.09 11.55 -15.72
CA LYS A 566 34.51 11.93 -15.60
C LYS A 566 35.30 10.83 -14.91
N LEU A 567 34.79 10.30 -13.80
CA LEU A 567 35.43 9.25 -13.02
C LEU A 567 35.50 7.90 -13.77
N SER A 568 34.55 7.61 -14.67
CA SER A 568 34.59 6.41 -15.54
C SER A 568 35.83 6.41 -16.45
N ALA A 569 36.33 7.59 -16.87
CA ALA A 569 37.58 7.72 -17.62
C ALA A 569 38.84 7.43 -16.79
N ILE A 570 38.68 7.19 -15.47
CA ILE A 570 39.72 6.71 -14.56
C ILE A 570 39.29 5.43 -13.80
N SER A 571 38.28 4.70 -14.29
CA SER A 571 37.74 3.50 -13.64
C SER A 571 38.79 2.38 -13.49
N HIS A 572 39.84 2.38 -14.33
CA HIS A 572 41.00 1.50 -14.23
C HIS A 572 41.91 1.79 -13.02
N ALA A 573 41.98 3.06 -12.57
CA ALA A 573 42.87 3.53 -11.52
C ALA A 573 42.23 3.56 -10.12
N ILE A 574 40.91 3.55 -10.03
CA ILE A 574 40.19 3.39 -8.76
C ILE A 574 40.33 1.92 -8.34
N LYS A 575 40.68 1.62 -7.08
CA LYS A 575 40.80 0.22 -6.64
C LYS A 575 39.45 -0.38 -6.22
N SER A 576 38.57 0.40 -5.58
CA SER A 576 37.31 -0.09 -5.03
C SER A 576 36.42 -0.78 -6.09
N PRO A 577 36.03 -2.06 -5.88
CA PRO A 577 35.04 -2.74 -6.72
C PRO A 577 33.65 -2.09 -6.63
N ASP A 578 33.23 -1.64 -5.45
CA ASP A 578 31.91 -1.03 -5.26
C ASP A 578 31.78 0.33 -5.93
N VAL A 579 32.86 1.11 -5.96
CA VAL A 579 32.89 2.37 -6.71
C VAL A 579 32.92 2.11 -8.21
N LYS A 580 33.59 1.04 -8.69
CA LYS A 580 33.44 0.60 -10.09
C LYS A 580 31.99 0.23 -10.43
N LYS A 581 31.24 -0.41 -9.52
CA LYS A 581 29.79 -0.67 -9.69
C LYS A 581 28.99 0.63 -9.79
N LEU A 582 29.29 1.63 -8.95
CA LEU A 582 28.66 2.96 -9.05
C LEU A 582 29.02 3.69 -10.35
N LEU A 583 30.24 3.55 -10.86
CA LEU A 583 30.71 4.23 -12.07
C LEU A 583 30.21 3.61 -13.37
N ASN A 584 30.25 2.28 -13.44
CA ASN A 584 29.96 1.52 -14.66
C ASN A 584 28.46 1.18 -14.76
N GLY A 585 27.77 1.02 -13.62
CA GLY A 585 26.34 0.69 -13.56
C GLY A 585 25.41 1.91 -13.41
N ASN A 586 24.17 1.64 -13.00
CA ASN A 586 23.06 2.58 -12.93
C ASN A 586 22.78 3.15 -11.52
N LEU A 587 23.76 3.07 -10.60
CA LEU A 587 23.65 3.61 -9.24
C LEU A 587 24.46 4.90 -9.04
N SER A 588 24.05 5.71 -8.06
CA SER A 588 24.75 6.89 -7.55
C SER A 588 24.55 6.95 -6.03
N VAL A 589 25.09 7.97 -5.37
CA VAL A 589 24.72 8.34 -4.01
C VAL A 589 24.00 9.68 -3.95
N LEU A 590 23.31 9.96 -2.83
CA LEU A 590 22.85 11.28 -2.41
C LEU A 590 23.09 11.47 -0.90
N LYS A 591 23.43 12.70 -0.52
CA LYS A 591 23.77 13.05 0.86
C LYS A 591 22.53 13.13 1.76
N VAL A 592 22.61 12.58 2.98
CA VAL A 592 21.61 12.76 4.04
C VAL A 592 21.56 14.23 4.47
N LYS A 593 20.35 14.79 4.48
CA LYS A 593 20.04 16.16 4.90
C LYS A 593 19.60 16.21 6.36
N SER A 594 18.74 15.27 6.77
CA SER A 594 18.25 15.15 8.15
C SER A 594 17.63 13.77 8.41
N LEU A 595 17.59 13.38 9.68
CA LEU A 595 16.87 12.22 10.20
C LEU A 595 16.01 12.69 11.38
N ARG A 596 14.75 12.26 11.48
CA ARG A 596 13.87 12.58 12.62
C ARG A 596 12.90 11.45 12.94
N LYS A 597 12.59 11.28 14.23
CA LYS A 597 11.51 10.41 14.70
C LYS A 597 10.17 11.12 14.47
N ILE A 598 9.20 10.46 13.85
CA ILE A 598 7.84 10.95 13.61
C ILE A 598 6.83 9.95 14.18
N LYS A 599 5.60 10.39 14.52
CA LYS A 599 4.51 9.46 14.83
C LYS A 599 4.28 8.57 13.59
N SER A 600 4.08 7.26 13.78
CA SER A 600 3.67 6.39 12.67
C SER A 600 2.24 6.73 12.30
N THR A 601 1.94 6.64 11.00
CA THR A 601 0.74 7.24 10.46
C THR A 601 -0.21 6.16 9.92
N SER A 602 0.22 5.31 8.98
CA SER A 602 -0.68 4.44 8.18
C SER A 602 -0.76 2.98 8.65
N GLU A 603 -1.51 2.08 7.97
CA GLU A 603 -2.06 0.81 8.50
C GLU A 603 -1.38 -0.56 8.14
N TYR A 604 -0.29 -0.67 7.32
CA TYR A 604 0.52 -1.94 7.23
C TYR A 604 2.00 -1.82 6.71
N VAL A 605 3.14 -2.21 7.33
CA VAL A 605 4.50 -1.72 6.87
C VAL A 605 5.08 -2.60 5.76
N TYR A 606 4.99 -2.12 4.53
CA TYR A 606 5.24 -2.95 3.36
C TYR A 606 6.70 -3.06 2.94
N ASP A 607 7.01 -4.17 2.26
CA ASP A 607 8.36 -4.64 1.86
C ASP A 607 8.23 -5.61 0.64
N PHE A 608 9.30 -6.12 0.00
CA PHE A 608 9.23 -6.98 -1.21
C PHE A 608 10.31 -8.09 -1.30
N LYS A 609 9.94 -9.38 -1.42
CA LYS A 609 10.91 -10.47 -1.72
C LYS A 609 11.28 -10.43 -3.19
N VAL A 610 12.55 -10.18 -3.50
CA VAL A 610 13.05 -10.15 -4.88
C VAL A 610 14.21 -11.14 -5.01
N PRO A 611 13.99 -12.33 -5.58
CA PRO A 611 14.99 -13.40 -5.56
C PRO A 611 16.33 -12.99 -6.17
N GLY A 612 17.43 -13.43 -5.55
CA GLY A 612 18.79 -13.07 -5.94
C GLY A 612 19.19 -11.60 -5.67
N HIS A 613 18.31 -10.80 -5.06
CA HIS A 613 18.55 -9.37 -4.83
C HIS A 613 18.20 -8.93 -3.40
N GLU A 614 17.02 -9.30 -2.87
CA GLU A 614 16.52 -8.99 -1.51
C GLU A 614 16.66 -7.51 -1.09
N LYS A 615 16.58 -6.63 -2.09
CA LYS A 615 16.77 -5.18 -2.00
C LYS A 615 16.04 -4.51 -3.16
N PHE A 616 15.45 -3.32 -2.93
CA PHE A 616 14.65 -2.62 -3.93
C PHE A 616 14.70 -1.10 -3.74
N VAL A 617 13.88 -0.36 -4.50
CA VAL A 617 13.91 1.10 -4.59
C VAL A 617 12.61 1.72 -4.07
N ALA A 618 12.67 2.49 -2.98
CA ALA A 618 11.52 3.00 -2.25
C ALA A 618 11.59 4.51 -1.92
N GLY A 619 10.55 5.02 -1.25
CA GLY A 619 10.46 6.41 -0.75
C GLY A 619 9.66 7.36 -1.65
N SER A 620 9.68 8.66 -1.34
CA SER A 620 9.04 9.72 -2.14
C SER A 620 9.74 9.98 -3.48
N ALA A 621 10.97 9.47 -3.61
CA ALA A 621 11.80 9.44 -4.80
C ALA A 621 12.84 8.32 -4.62
N PRO A 622 13.45 7.79 -5.70
CA PRO A 622 14.27 6.58 -5.64
C PRO A 622 15.36 6.57 -4.56
N ILE A 623 15.27 5.63 -3.60
CA ILE A 623 16.26 5.31 -2.55
C ILE A 623 16.42 3.79 -2.44
N CYS A 624 17.66 3.27 -2.36
CA CYS A 624 17.92 1.83 -2.25
C CYS A 624 17.78 1.30 -0.81
N ILE A 625 16.93 0.28 -0.60
CA ILE A 625 16.58 -0.27 0.73
C ILE A 625 16.58 -1.80 0.78
N HIS A 626 16.49 -2.35 2.01
CA HIS A 626 16.58 -3.78 2.32
C HIS A 626 15.41 -4.26 3.22
N ASN A 627 15.02 -5.53 3.04
CA ASN A 627 13.82 -6.18 3.56
C ASN A 627 13.75 -6.36 5.10
N CYS A 628 12.55 -6.24 5.72
CA CYS A 628 12.29 -6.14 7.18
C CYS A 628 10.99 -6.86 7.63
N ILE A 629 11.02 -7.61 8.75
CA ILE A 629 10.34 -8.93 8.86
C ILE A 629 10.02 -9.29 10.34
N GLY A 630 8.83 -9.06 10.94
CA GLY A 630 8.66 -9.36 12.39
C GLY A 630 7.25 -9.47 13.05
N GLY A 631 6.98 -10.59 13.72
CA GLY A 631 5.89 -10.82 14.70
C GLY A 631 5.46 -12.30 14.83
N VAL A 632 5.11 -12.75 16.05
CA VAL A 632 4.98 -14.16 16.52
C VAL A 632 5.05 -15.25 15.42
N ALA A 633 6.21 -15.89 15.33
CA ALA A 633 6.47 -17.07 14.52
C ALA A 633 5.72 -18.30 15.05
N GLY A 634 5.47 -19.31 14.20
CA GLY A 634 4.95 -20.63 14.62
C GLY A 634 3.50 -20.70 15.15
N ASN A 635 2.89 -19.57 15.53
CA ASN A 635 1.59 -19.50 16.25
C ASN A 635 0.38 -20.01 15.44
N ARG A 636 0.23 -21.33 15.31
CA ARG A 636 -0.92 -22.03 14.70
C ARG A 636 -1.92 -22.57 15.70
N THR A 637 -2.01 -21.90 16.85
CA THR A 637 -3.09 -22.08 17.84
C THR A 637 -4.46 -22.26 17.19
N THR A 638 -4.78 -21.46 16.17
CA THR A 638 -6.03 -21.54 15.40
C THR A 638 -6.32 -22.93 14.82
N MET A 639 -5.33 -23.65 14.30
CA MET A 639 -5.52 -24.97 13.69
C MET A 639 -5.66 -26.10 14.71
N VAL A 640 -5.22 -25.89 15.94
CA VAL A 640 -5.48 -26.80 17.06
C VAL A 640 -6.84 -26.49 17.70
N ILE A 641 -7.20 -25.21 17.85
CA ILE A 641 -8.47 -24.77 18.46
C ILE A 641 -9.68 -25.22 17.64
N THR A 642 -9.71 -24.96 16.33
CA THR A 642 -10.87 -25.27 15.47
C THR A 642 -11.35 -26.73 15.58
N PRO A 643 -10.50 -27.76 15.43
CA PRO A 643 -10.94 -29.15 15.57
C PRO A 643 -11.32 -29.54 17.00
N ILE A 644 -10.71 -28.98 18.05
CA ILE A 644 -11.16 -29.22 19.45
C ILE A 644 -12.60 -28.73 19.63
N ILE A 645 -12.89 -27.50 19.19
CA ILE A 645 -14.22 -26.90 19.31
C ILE A 645 -15.27 -27.65 18.48
N ALA A 646 -14.92 -28.04 17.25
CA ALA A 646 -15.80 -28.86 16.41
C ALA A 646 -15.99 -30.29 16.96
N ALA A 647 -15.00 -30.86 17.67
CA ALA A 647 -15.10 -32.16 18.34
C ALA A 647 -15.96 -32.11 19.61
N ALA A 648 -15.96 -30.98 20.33
CA ALA A 648 -16.93 -30.69 21.39
C ALA A 648 -18.37 -30.55 20.86
N GLY A 649 -18.54 -30.49 19.55
CA GLY A 649 -19.82 -30.46 18.85
C GLY A 649 -20.37 -29.05 18.58
N LEU A 650 -19.51 -28.03 18.65
CA LEU A 650 -19.83 -26.60 18.50
C LEU A 650 -19.37 -26.07 17.14
N TYR A 651 -19.92 -24.94 16.67
CA TYR A 651 -19.60 -24.40 15.34
C TYR A 651 -18.44 -23.38 15.38
N ILE A 652 -17.47 -23.54 14.50
CA ILE A 652 -16.30 -22.64 14.38
C ILE A 652 -15.92 -22.40 12.89
N PRO A 653 -16.62 -21.49 12.20
CA PRO A 653 -16.38 -21.12 10.81
C PRO A 653 -15.16 -20.18 10.71
N LYS A 654 -13.96 -20.72 10.93
CA LYS A 654 -12.78 -19.92 11.18
C LYS A 654 -12.23 -19.29 9.90
N THR A 655 -12.73 -18.08 9.60
CA THR A 655 -12.06 -17.17 8.68
C THR A 655 -10.74 -16.73 9.28
N SER A 656 -9.66 -17.17 8.65
CA SER A 656 -8.34 -16.62 8.88
C SER A 656 -8.03 -15.72 7.70
N SER A 657 -7.41 -14.57 7.96
CA SER A 657 -6.69 -13.94 6.89
C SER A 657 -5.62 -14.91 6.39
N ARG A 658 -5.34 -14.80 5.10
CA ARG A 658 -4.04 -15.17 4.62
C ARG A 658 -3.09 -14.03 5.09
N ALA A 659 -1.96 -13.87 4.46
CA ALA A 659 -0.77 -14.35 5.08
C ALA A 659 0.50 -13.65 4.54
N ILE A 660 1.13 -12.68 5.22
CA ILE A 660 2.35 -11.90 4.80
C ILE A 660 3.35 -12.35 5.80
N THR A 661 2.99 -12.35 7.07
CA THR A 661 3.93 -12.26 8.15
C THR A 661 3.38 -13.10 9.37
N SER A 662 3.77 -14.36 9.52
CA SER A 662 4.04 -15.21 10.72
C SER A 662 4.59 -16.51 10.11
N ALA A 663 5.55 -17.27 10.64
CA ALA A 663 6.43 -18.05 9.72
C ALA A 663 5.81 -18.99 8.65
N ALA A 664 4.71 -19.68 8.95
CA ALA A 664 3.67 -20.09 8.00
C ALA A 664 2.34 -19.37 8.24
N GLY A 665 1.31 -19.70 7.48
CA GLY A 665 -0.01 -19.14 7.70
C GLY A 665 -0.97 -20.04 8.43
N THR A 666 -1.95 -19.48 9.14
CA THR A 666 -3.10 -20.32 9.49
C THR A 666 -3.75 -20.88 8.22
N ALA A 667 -3.92 -20.04 7.19
CA ALA A 667 -4.37 -20.48 5.88
C ALA A 667 -3.32 -21.29 5.09
N ASP A 668 -2.01 -20.95 5.14
CA ASP A 668 -1.00 -21.70 4.36
C ASP A 668 -0.65 -23.06 4.93
N THR A 669 -0.70 -23.19 6.25
CA THR A 669 -0.49 -24.43 6.99
C THR A 669 -1.71 -25.33 6.80
N MET A 670 -2.92 -24.77 6.76
CA MET A 670 -4.12 -25.53 6.34
C MET A 670 -4.05 -25.92 4.86
N GLU A 671 -3.49 -25.06 3.99
CA GLU A 671 -3.22 -25.35 2.57
C GLU A 671 -2.13 -26.42 2.34
N VAL A 672 -1.42 -26.87 3.39
CA VAL A 672 -0.62 -28.12 3.32
C VAL A 672 -1.55 -29.35 3.25
N LEU A 673 -2.76 -29.25 3.81
CA LEU A 673 -3.66 -30.37 4.08
C LEU A 673 -4.91 -30.36 3.19
N ALA A 674 -5.51 -29.19 2.91
CA ALA A 674 -6.80 -29.05 2.23
C ALA A 674 -6.97 -27.68 1.54
N ASN A 675 -7.99 -27.52 0.69
CA ASN A 675 -8.34 -26.20 0.11
C ASN A 675 -8.79 -25.22 1.22
N VAL A 676 -8.55 -23.92 1.02
CA VAL A 676 -8.96 -22.85 1.95
C VAL A 676 -9.84 -21.76 1.30
N THR A 677 -10.11 -21.84 0.00
CA THR A 677 -10.89 -20.83 -0.75
C THR A 677 -12.28 -21.38 -1.11
N PHE A 678 -13.34 -20.72 -0.64
CA PHE A 678 -14.74 -21.15 -0.78
C PHE A 678 -15.70 -19.94 -0.85
N SER A 679 -16.91 -20.16 -1.37
CA SER A 679 -18.06 -19.25 -1.26
C SER A 679 -18.68 -19.26 0.16
N MET A 680 -19.63 -18.36 0.40
CA MET A 680 -20.37 -18.31 1.68
C MET A 680 -21.30 -19.52 1.84
N GLU A 681 -21.87 -20.00 0.75
CA GLU A 681 -22.70 -21.20 0.66
C GLU A 681 -21.86 -22.47 0.92
N GLU A 682 -20.72 -22.59 0.24
CA GLU A 682 -19.77 -23.70 0.44
C GLU A 682 -19.23 -23.73 1.88
N LEU A 683 -18.85 -22.57 2.45
CA LEU A 683 -18.46 -22.49 3.86
C LEU A 683 -19.60 -22.92 4.78
N ARG A 684 -20.85 -22.49 4.50
CA ARG A 684 -22.02 -22.91 5.27
C ARG A 684 -22.21 -24.42 5.21
N GLU A 685 -22.09 -25.05 4.05
CA GLU A 685 -22.22 -26.50 3.89
C GLU A 685 -21.10 -27.26 4.62
N ILE A 686 -19.84 -26.87 4.44
CA ILE A 686 -18.68 -27.47 5.13
C ILE A 686 -18.84 -27.36 6.65
N VAL A 687 -19.23 -26.20 7.16
CA VAL A 687 -19.40 -25.96 8.60
C VAL A 687 -20.66 -26.62 9.16
N LEU A 688 -21.73 -26.78 8.39
CA LEU A 688 -22.89 -27.58 8.82
C LEU A 688 -22.57 -29.09 8.85
N LYS A 689 -21.80 -29.60 7.89
CA LYS A 689 -21.35 -31.01 7.82
C LYS A 689 -20.40 -31.36 8.97
N THR A 690 -19.34 -30.57 9.16
CA THR A 690 -18.21 -30.93 10.04
C THR A 690 -18.23 -30.24 11.40
N LYS A 691 -18.92 -29.09 11.50
CA LYS A 691 -18.88 -28.10 12.60
C LYS A 691 -17.65 -27.20 12.66
N GLY A 692 -16.67 -27.34 11.78
CA GLY A 692 -15.51 -26.45 11.76
C GLY A 692 -14.96 -26.26 10.35
N ALA A 693 -14.40 -25.10 10.07
CA ALA A 693 -13.66 -24.90 8.82
C ALA A 693 -12.50 -23.95 9.09
N ILE A 694 -11.40 -24.10 8.37
CA ILE A 694 -10.28 -23.17 8.38
C ILE A 694 -10.13 -22.64 6.97
N VAL A 695 -10.83 -21.53 6.71
CA VAL A 695 -10.91 -20.91 5.39
C VAL A 695 -10.21 -19.57 5.38
N TRP A 696 -9.83 -19.15 4.19
CA TRP A 696 -9.25 -17.85 3.94
C TRP A 696 -10.37 -16.81 3.71
N GLY A 697 -10.54 -15.88 4.65
CA GLY A 697 -11.73 -15.01 4.72
C GLY A 697 -11.80 -13.87 3.71
N GLY A 698 -10.75 -13.62 2.91
CA GLY A 698 -10.72 -12.46 2.01
C GLY A 698 -11.57 -12.60 0.75
N GLY A 699 -12.03 -13.82 0.41
CA GLY A 699 -12.86 -14.09 -0.78
C GLY A 699 -14.35 -13.85 -0.56
N MET A 700 -14.77 -13.54 0.67
CA MET A 700 -16.12 -13.81 1.16
C MET A 700 -17.00 -12.57 1.39
N LYS A 701 -16.57 -11.38 0.91
CA LYS A 701 -17.28 -10.08 1.07
C LYS A 701 -17.84 -9.79 2.49
N LEU A 702 -17.16 -10.29 3.52
CA LEU A 702 -17.52 -10.05 4.92
C LEU A 702 -17.20 -8.60 5.30
N ALA A 703 -18.18 -7.85 5.80
CA ALA A 703 -18.01 -6.47 6.29
C ALA A 703 -17.33 -5.48 5.30
N PRO A 704 -17.82 -5.31 4.06
CA PRO A 704 -17.14 -4.56 3.01
C PRO A 704 -17.08 -3.04 3.22
N VAL A 705 -17.93 -2.44 4.07
CA VAL A 705 -17.71 -1.05 4.47
C VAL A 705 -16.46 -0.89 5.33
N ASP A 706 -16.01 -1.93 6.04
CA ASP A 706 -14.71 -1.87 6.73
C ASP A 706 -13.56 -1.80 5.71
N ASP A 707 -13.62 -2.57 4.62
CA ASP A 707 -12.67 -2.44 3.51
C ASP A 707 -12.75 -1.02 2.88
N LYS A 708 -13.94 -0.43 2.70
CA LYS A 708 -14.07 1.00 2.26
C LYS A 708 -13.50 1.99 3.29
N LEU A 709 -13.73 1.78 4.58
CA LEU A 709 -13.25 2.65 5.66
C LEU A 709 -11.74 2.51 5.85
N ILE A 710 -11.17 1.31 5.72
CA ILE A 710 -9.71 1.08 5.68
C ILE A 710 -9.13 1.81 4.46
N ARG A 711 -9.73 1.67 3.26
CA ARG A 711 -9.30 2.35 2.02
C ARG A 711 -9.21 3.87 2.16
N ILE A 712 -9.98 4.49 3.06
CA ILE A 712 -10.00 5.93 3.32
C ILE A 712 -9.14 6.29 4.56
N ARG A 713 -9.20 5.52 5.65
CA ARG A 713 -8.32 5.63 6.84
C ARG A 713 -6.84 5.55 6.49
N HIS A 714 -6.46 4.66 5.56
CA HIS A 714 -5.09 4.33 5.21
C HIS A 714 -4.33 5.51 4.57
N PRO A 715 -4.81 6.16 3.48
CA PRO A 715 -4.22 7.40 2.96
C PRO A 715 -4.19 8.56 3.94
N LEU A 716 -5.21 8.68 4.80
CA LEU A 716 -5.29 9.72 5.86
C LEU A 716 -4.36 9.44 7.02
N SER A 717 -3.99 8.17 7.19
CA SER A 717 -3.17 7.69 8.29
C SER A 717 -3.80 7.92 9.66
N LEU A 718 -5.08 7.57 9.78
CA LEU A 718 -5.87 7.65 11.01
C LEU A 718 -6.57 6.32 11.21
N ASP A 719 -6.27 5.61 12.30
CA ASP A 719 -7.05 4.46 12.76
C ASP A 719 -7.63 4.76 14.15
N PRO A 720 -8.87 5.27 14.23
CA PRO A 720 -9.56 5.49 15.50
C PRO A 720 -9.82 4.15 16.19
N GLU A 721 -9.54 4.06 17.49
CA GLU A 721 -9.69 2.80 18.25
C GLU A 721 -11.11 2.23 18.16
N GLY A 722 -12.14 3.08 18.14
CA GLY A 722 -13.53 2.66 17.90
C GLY A 722 -13.76 2.03 16.53
N MET A 723 -13.11 2.53 15.47
CA MET A 723 -13.21 1.95 14.13
C MET A 723 -12.39 0.65 14.01
N LEU A 724 -11.31 0.50 14.77
CA LEU A 724 -10.55 -0.74 14.87
C LEU A 724 -11.33 -1.85 15.59
N LEU A 725 -12.00 -1.51 16.70
CA LEU A 725 -12.90 -2.42 17.42
C LEU A 725 -14.06 -2.86 16.52
N ALA A 726 -14.70 -1.91 15.82
CA ALA A 726 -15.80 -2.18 14.90
C ALA A 726 -15.41 -3.02 13.68
N SER A 727 -14.22 -2.77 13.10
CA SER A 727 -13.62 -3.61 12.04
C SER A 727 -13.56 -5.08 12.45
N ILE A 728 -12.91 -5.33 13.59
CA ILE A 728 -12.57 -6.67 14.05
C ILE A 728 -13.81 -7.41 14.53
N LEU A 729 -14.61 -6.79 15.40
CA LEU A 729 -15.86 -7.40 15.90
C LEU A 729 -16.88 -7.55 14.76
N GLY A 730 -16.93 -6.63 13.80
CA GLY A 730 -17.78 -6.71 12.61
C GLY A 730 -17.44 -7.90 11.72
N LYS A 731 -16.16 -8.08 11.37
CA LYS A 731 -15.69 -9.24 10.57
C LYS A 731 -15.91 -10.58 11.28
N LYS A 732 -15.89 -10.61 12.62
CA LYS A 732 -16.22 -11.82 13.43
C LYS A 732 -17.74 -12.05 13.51
N ARG A 733 -18.55 -11.01 13.70
CA ARG A 733 -20.01 -11.10 13.70
C ARG A 733 -20.61 -11.42 12.34
N SER A 734 -19.95 -11.01 11.25
CA SER A 734 -20.33 -11.37 9.87
C SER A 734 -20.18 -12.88 9.61
N VAL A 735 -19.26 -13.60 10.28
CA VAL A 735 -19.25 -15.08 10.23
C VAL A 735 -20.18 -15.74 11.27
N GLY A 736 -21.13 -14.97 11.81
CA GLY A 736 -22.13 -15.43 12.78
C GLY A 736 -21.59 -15.64 14.19
N ALA A 737 -20.31 -15.34 14.49
CA ALA A 737 -19.71 -15.63 15.78
C ALA A 737 -20.49 -14.99 16.94
N THR A 738 -20.77 -15.79 17.97
CA THR A 738 -21.44 -15.34 19.21
C THR A 738 -20.52 -15.45 20.43
N HIS A 739 -19.39 -16.13 20.31
CA HIS A 739 -18.39 -16.32 21.36
C HIS A 739 -16.99 -16.14 20.75
N ILE A 740 -16.12 -15.29 21.30
CA ILE A 740 -14.83 -14.94 20.68
C ILE A 740 -13.73 -14.91 21.73
N ILE A 741 -12.53 -15.38 21.37
CA ILE A 741 -11.29 -15.02 22.08
C ILE A 741 -10.44 -14.08 21.23
N ILE A 742 -10.11 -12.91 21.77
CA ILE A 742 -9.03 -12.09 21.21
C ILE A 742 -7.72 -12.51 21.88
N ASP A 743 -6.76 -12.95 21.07
CA ASP A 743 -5.38 -13.23 21.50
C ASP A 743 -4.56 -11.96 21.29
N ILE A 744 -3.97 -11.44 22.36
CA ILE A 744 -3.11 -10.27 22.33
C ILE A 744 -1.70 -10.70 22.78
N PRO A 745 -0.83 -11.13 21.85
CA PRO A 745 0.55 -11.47 22.17
C PRO A 745 1.34 -10.23 22.57
N VAL A 746 2.00 -10.31 23.73
CA VAL A 746 2.80 -9.24 24.34
C VAL A 746 4.25 -9.70 24.49
N GLY A 747 5.20 -8.77 24.26
CA GLY A 747 6.62 -9.00 24.53
C GLY A 747 7.58 -8.34 23.54
N ARG A 748 8.85 -8.76 23.62
CA ARG A 748 9.91 -8.36 22.68
C ARG A 748 9.60 -8.88 21.27
N GLY A 749 9.93 -8.13 20.23
CA GLY A 749 9.71 -8.55 18.84
C GLY A 749 8.24 -8.59 18.37
N VAL A 750 7.27 -8.20 19.20
CA VAL A 750 5.84 -8.20 18.84
C VAL A 750 5.14 -6.85 18.95
N LYS A 751 3.89 -6.84 18.48
CA LYS A 751 3.10 -5.67 18.12
C LYS A 751 2.59 -4.87 19.33
N ILE A 752 2.39 -5.53 20.46
CA ILE A 752 2.04 -4.92 21.75
C ILE A 752 3.24 -5.16 22.67
N PRO A 753 4.12 -4.17 22.90
CA PRO A 753 5.42 -4.42 23.53
C PRO A 753 5.38 -4.60 25.05
N TYR A 754 4.29 -4.21 25.72
CA TYR A 754 4.13 -4.31 27.18
C TYR A 754 2.67 -4.57 27.58
N TYR A 755 2.48 -5.15 28.76
CA TYR A 755 1.24 -5.82 29.20
C TYR A 755 0.06 -4.83 29.34
N GLU A 756 0.33 -3.62 29.81
CA GLU A 756 -0.65 -2.59 30.14
C GLU A 756 -1.44 -2.17 28.89
N LYS A 757 -0.76 -2.02 27.75
CA LYS A 757 -1.41 -1.70 26.46
C LYS A 757 -2.26 -2.87 25.94
N GLY A 758 -1.93 -4.10 26.32
CA GLY A 758 -2.76 -5.29 26.07
C GLY A 758 -4.02 -5.30 26.94
N VAL A 759 -3.90 -4.95 28.22
CA VAL A 759 -5.05 -4.82 29.15
C VAL A 759 -6.02 -3.72 28.70
N GLU A 760 -5.49 -2.57 28.31
CA GLU A 760 -6.27 -1.41 27.83
C GLU A 760 -7.13 -1.79 26.62
N LEU A 761 -6.51 -2.28 25.55
CA LEU A 761 -7.18 -2.73 24.32
C LEU A 761 -8.13 -3.91 24.59
N GLY A 762 -7.74 -4.83 25.47
CA GLY A 762 -8.55 -5.99 25.85
C GLY A 762 -9.85 -5.60 26.55
N LYS A 763 -9.81 -4.65 27.50
CA LYS A 763 -11.02 -4.13 28.17
C LYS A 763 -12.02 -3.57 27.16
N HIS A 764 -11.55 -2.93 26.10
CA HIS A 764 -12.41 -2.38 25.05
C HIS A 764 -13.03 -3.47 24.16
N PHE A 765 -12.28 -4.50 23.79
CA PHE A 765 -12.86 -5.67 23.09
C PHE A 765 -13.96 -6.37 23.89
N ILE A 766 -13.76 -6.56 25.20
CA ILE A 766 -14.78 -7.18 26.08
C ILE A 766 -16.03 -6.30 26.17
N ARG A 767 -15.87 -5.00 26.43
CA ARG A 767 -16.97 -4.05 26.64
C ARG A 767 -17.89 -3.97 25.42
N ILE A 768 -17.31 -3.64 24.26
CA ILE A 768 -18.03 -3.53 22.98
C ILE A 768 -18.60 -4.88 22.54
N GLY A 769 -17.83 -5.97 22.67
CA GLY A 769 -18.27 -7.31 22.29
C GLY A 769 -19.53 -7.76 23.03
N ASN A 770 -19.54 -7.60 24.35
CA ASN A 770 -20.70 -7.97 25.18
C ASN A 770 -21.94 -7.14 24.84
N GLN A 771 -21.77 -5.83 24.58
CA GLN A 771 -22.87 -4.95 24.15
C GLN A 771 -23.41 -5.30 22.76
N LEU A 772 -22.59 -5.90 21.88
CA LEU A 772 -23.00 -6.46 20.57
C LEU A 772 -23.71 -7.82 20.67
N GLY A 773 -23.98 -8.32 21.89
CA GLY A 773 -24.56 -9.65 22.12
C GLY A 773 -23.58 -10.81 21.89
N MET A 774 -22.27 -10.51 21.87
CA MET A 774 -21.20 -11.48 21.65
C MET A 774 -20.46 -11.69 22.97
N LYS A 775 -20.31 -12.93 23.46
CA LYS A 775 -19.44 -13.15 24.62
C LYS A 775 -17.99 -13.04 24.18
N VAL A 776 -17.27 -12.04 24.68
CA VAL A 776 -15.84 -11.85 24.32
C VAL A 776 -14.97 -12.02 25.55
N GLU A 777 -14.01 -12.95 25.44
CA GLU A 777 -12.89 -13.09 26.38
C GLU A 777 -11.61 -12.63 25.68
N VAL A 778 -10.66 -12.07 26.44
CA VAL A 778 -9.39 -11.59 25.89
C VAL A 778 -8.25 -12.20 26.67
N LEU A 779 -7.38 -12.91 25.95
CA LEU A 779 -6.19 -13.53 26.51
C LEU A 779 -4.98 -12.72 26.08
N ILE A 780 -4.33 -12.09 27.05
CA ILE A 780 -3.02 -11.48 26.87
C ILE A 780 -2.01 -12.62 27.04
N THR A 781 -1.19 -12.88 26.01
CA THR A 781 -0.33 -14.07 25.97
C THR A 781 1.13 -13.67 25.84
N ASP A 782 2.07 -14.49 26.34
CA ASP A 782 3.48 -14.30 25.95
C ASP A 782 3.58 -14.50 24.42
N GLY A 783 4.15 -13.51 23.77
CA GLY A 783 4.47 -13.49 22.35
C GLY A 783 5.92 -13.09 22.10
N ALA A 784 6.76 -12.99 23.13
CA ALA A 784 8.14 -12.56 22.97
C ALA A 784 8.91 -13.42 21.96
N GLU A 785 8.54 -14.70 21.82
CA GLU A 785 9.30 -15.72 21.09
C GLU A 785 8.41 -16.49 20.09
N PRO A 786 8.99 -17.32 19.21
CA PRO A 786 8.22 -18.28 18.41
C PRO A 786 7.34 -19.16 19.28
N VAL A 787 6.18 -19.55 18.76
CA VAL A 787 5.28 -20.51 19.40
C VAL A 787 5.34 -21.84 18.66
N GLY A 788 5.67 -22.93 19.34
CA GLY A 788 5.97 -24.22 18.75
C GLY A 788 7.46 -24.38 18.38
N ASN A 789 7.80 -25.58 17.90
CA ASN A 789 9.15 -25.89 17.42
C ASN A 789 9.28 -25.53 15.93
N GLY A 790 8.22 -25.76 15.15
CA GLY A 790 8.15 -25.52 13.72
C GLY A 790 7.85 -24.07 13.36
N VAL A 791 8.52 -23.60 12.31
CA VAL A 791 8.47 -22.22 11.80
C VAL A 791 8.51 -22.29 10.26
N GLY A 792 7.35 -22.34 9.60
CA GLY A 792 7.16 -22.66 8.17
C GLY A 792 6.12 -23.78 7.93
N PRO A 793 5.43 -23.86 6.78
CA PRO A 793 4.11 -24.53 6.68
C PRO A 793 4.10 -25.99 7.05
N VAL A 794 5.00 -26.81 6.51
CA VAL A 794 5.07 -28.23 6.88
C VAL A 794 5.50 -28.38 8.33
N LEU A 795 6.49 -27.62 8.81
CA LEU A 795 6.97 -27.76 10.19
C LEU A 795 5.90 -27.36 11.22
N GLU A 796 5.15 -26.31 10.95
CA GLU A 796 4.02 -25.87 11.78
C GLU A 796 2.79 -26.78 11.63
N CYS A 797 2.62 -27.42 10.47
CA CYS A 797 1.58 -28.42 10.25
C CYS A 797 1.90 -29.72 11.00
N ILE A 798 3.17 -30.14 10.98
CA ILE A 798 3.71 -31.23 11.78
C ILE A 798 3.49 -30.95 13.27
N ASP A 799 3.83 -29.76 13.76
CA ASP A 799 3.52 -29.34 15.14
C ASP A 799 2.02 -29.40 15.46
N VAL A 800 1.13 -28.96 14.55
CA VAL A 800 -0.33 -29.07 14.73
C VAL A 800 -0.79 -30.53 14.80
N LEU A 801 -0.33 -31.40 13.90
CA LEU A 801 -0.68 -32.83 13.90
C LEU A 801 -0.12 -33.53 15.15
N HIS A 802 1.11 -33.22 15.54
CA HIS A 802 1.75 -33.66 16.78
C HIS A 802 0.90 -33.28 18.01
N VAL A 803 0.53 -32.01 18.15
CA VAL A 803 -0.33 -31.54 19.25
C VAL A 803 -1.71 -32.23 19.23
N LEU A 804 -2.34 -32.39 18.07
CA LEU A 804 -3.65 -33.07 17.95
C LEU A 804 -3.57 -34.58 18.23
N ASN A 805 -2.42 -35.21 17.99
CA ASN A 805 -2.10 -36.60 18.35
C ASN A 805 -1.59 -36.74 19.81
N GLY A 806 -1.71 -35.68 20.62
CA GLY A 806 -1.36 -35.68 22.04
C GLY A 806 0.14 -35.65 22.36
N LYS A 807 1.01 -35.42 21.38
CA LYS A 807 2.49 -35.42 21.52
C LYS A 807 3.10 -34.32 20.66
N GLY A 808 3.23 -33.09 21.17
CA GLY A 808 3.77 -31.95 20.42
C GLY A 808 4.35 -30.85 21.32
N PRO A 809 4.76 -29.69 20.77
CA PRO A 809 5.36 -28.61 21.55
C PRO A 809 4.40 -28.10 22.64
N GLU A 810 4.84 -28.11 23.89
CA GLU A 810 3.97 -27.82 25.03
C GLU A 810 3.49 -26.37 25.09
N ASP A 811 4.23 -25.42 24.52
CA ASP A 811 3.81 -24.02 24.46
C ASP A 811 2.66 -23.82 23.45
N LEU A 812 2.76 -24.38 22.25
CA LEU A 812 1.67 -24.42 21.27
C LEU A 812 0.48 -25.21 21.82
N ARG A 813 0.73 -26.37 22.44
CA ARG A 813 -0.28 -27.24 23.06
C ARG A 813 -1.02 -26.51 24.17
N HIS A 814 -0.33 -26.06 25.22
CA HIS A 814 -0.93 -25.34 26.34
C HIS A 814 -1.64 -24.05 25.89
N LYS A 815 -1.06 -23.25 25.00
CA LYS A 815 -1.69 -22.02 24.49
C LYS A 815 -2.98 -22.32 23.71
N SER A 816 -3.02 -23.44 22.99
CA SER A 816 -4.20 -23.90 22.24
C SER A 816 -5.27 -24.54 23.14
N ILE A 817 -4.89 -25.39 24.10
CA ILE A 817 -5.79 -26.00 25.08
C ILE A 817 -6.40 -24.91 25.96
N LEU A 818 -5.62 -23.91 26.39
CA LEU A 818 -6.11 -22.76 27.14
C LEU A 818 -7.15 -21.96 26.33
N MET A 819 -6.85 -21.62 25.08
CA MET A 819 -7.80 -20.90 24.21
C MET A 819 -9.06 -21.71 23.90
N ALA A 820 -8.91 -23.00 23.53
CA ALA A 820 -10.04 -23.86 23.25
C ALA A 820 -10.89 -24.09 24.52
N GLY A 821 -10.25 -24.37 25.65
CA GLY A 821 -10.90 -24.55 26.94
C GLY A 821 -11.66 -23.31 27.39
N LYS A 822 -11.09 -22.12 27.21
CA LYS A 822 -11.80 -20.86 27.45
C LYS A 822 -12.99 -20.66 26.52
N LEU A 823 -12.89 -21.00 25.23
CA LEU A 823 -14.05 -21.01 24.35
C LEU A 823 -15.15 -22.01 24.80
N LEU A 824 -14.79 -23.18 25.34
CA LEU A 824 -15.73 -24.17 25.90
C LEU A 824 -16.43 -23.66 27.17
N GLU A 825 -15.70 -23.00 28.08
CA GLU A 825 -16.28 -22.35 29.27
C GLU A 825 -17.20 -21.18 28.89
N LEU A 826 -16.71 -20.30 28.01
CA LEU A 826 -17.41 -19.10 27.57
C LEU A 826 -18.75 -19.47 26.91
N CYS A 827 -18.79 -20.55 26.12
CA CYS A 827 -20.03 -21.04 25.50
C CYS A 827 -20.87 -21.96 26.40
N GLY A 828 -20.48 -22.21 27.64
CA GLY A 828 -21.21 -23.06 28.59
C GLY A 828 -21.26 -24.54 28.18
N LYS A 829 -20.29 -25.02 27.41
CA LYS A 829 -20.19 -26.44 27.02
C LYS A 829 -19.63 -27.30 28.16
N VAL A 830 -18.87 -26.69 29.06
CA VAL A 830 -18.37 -27.24 30.33
C VAL A 830 -18.35 -26.15 31.40
N GLU A 831 -18.21 -26.54 32.65
CA GLU A 831 -18.13 -25.60 33.79
C GLU A 831 -16.84 -24.77 33.77
N LYS A 832 -16.92 -23.56 34.34
CA LYS A 832 -15.79 -22.62 34.43
C LYS A 832 -14.69 -23.20 35.32
N GLY A 833 -13.49 -23.36 34.78
CA GLY A 833 -12.36 -24.07 35.41
C GLY A 833 -12.12 -25.46 34.80
N ALA A 834 -13.16 -26.12 34.28
CA ALA A 834 -13.04 -27.42 33.61
C ALA A 834 -12.67 -27.30 32.12
N GLY A 835 -12.60 -26.09 31.56
CA GLY A 835 -12.33 -25.83 30.15
C GLY A 835 -11.02 -26.45 29.67
N TYR A 836 -9.95 -26.24 30.42
CA TYR A 836 -8.62 -26.75 30.08
C TYR A 836 -8.63 -28.28 29.98
N SER A 837 -9.03 -28.98 31.05
CA SER A 837 -9.10 -30.45 31.08
C SER A 837 -10.07 -31.01 30.04
N ALA A 838 -11.16 -30.32 29.72
CA ALA A 838 -12.10 -30.73 28.67
C ALA A 838 -11.50 -30.63 27.25
N ALA A 839 -10.78 -29.54 26.95
CA ALA A 839 -10.06 -29.37 25.69
C ALA A 839 -8.89 -30.35 25.57
N GLU A 840 -8.17 -30.59 26.67
CA GLU A 840 -7.11 -31.60 26.77
C GLU A 840 -7.65 -33.02 26.54
N ASN A 841 -8.76 -33.38 27.18
CA ASN A 841 -9.43 -34.68 26.98
C ASN A 841 -9.91 -34.89 25.54
N LEU A 842 -10.24 -33.83 24.80
CA LEU A 842 -10.59 -33.93 23.37
C LEU A 842 -9.36 -34.20 22.49
N ILE A 843 -8.16 -33.75 22.89
CA ILE A 843 -6.90 -34.14 22.26
C ILE A 843 -6.54 -35.59 22.65
N THR A 844 -6.44 -35.90 23.95
CA THR A 844 -5.92 -37.20 24.42
C THR A 844 -6.80 -38.39 24.06
N SER A 845 -8.11 -38.19 23.88
CA SER A 845 -9.03 -39.20 23.35
C SER A 845 -9.08 -39.27 21.81
N GLY A 846 -8.20 -38.57 21.10
CA GLY A 846 -8.11 -38.54 19.63
C GLY A 846 -9.29 -37.87 18.90
N LYS A 847 -10.30 -37.38 19.64
CA LYS A 847 -11.53 -36.80 19.08
C LYS A 847 -11.25 -35.52 18.28
N ALA A 848 -10.31 -34.69 18.76
CA ALA A 848 -9.86 -33.50 18.05
C ALA A 848 -9.13 -33.87 16.75
N LEU A 849 -8.20 -34.85 16.77
CA LEU A 849 -7.53 -35.33 15.56
C LEU A 849 -8.54 -35.87 14.53
N LYS A 850 -9.44 -36.78 14.93
CA LYS A 850 -10.48 -37.31 14.05
C LYS A 850 -11.35 -36.19 13.44
N LYS A 851 -11.73 -35.19 14.24
CA LYS A 851 -12.47 -34.04 13.74
C LYS A 851 -11.67 -33.20 12.76
N PHE A 852 -10.36 -33.04 12.97
CA PHE A 852 -9.50 -32.33 12.03
C PHE A 852 -9.45 -33.06 10.68
N GLN A 853 -9.40 -34.40 10.69
CA GLN A 853 -9.48 -35.23 9.48
C GLN A 853 -10.82 -35.05 8.74
N GLU A 854 -11.95 -35.01 9.43
CA GLU A 854 -13.27 -34.70 8.83
C GLU A 854 -13.33 -33.29 8.19
N ILE A 855 -12.66 -32.31 8.79
CA ILE A 855 -12.55 -30.94 8.26
C ILE A 855 -11.66 -30.91 7.01
N ILE A 856 -10.52 -31.62 7.03
CA ILE A 856 -9.62 -31.79 5.89
C ILE A 856 -10.38 -32.43 4.71
N GLU A 857 -11.10 -33.53 4.93
CA GLU A 857 -11.90 -34.21 3.90
C GLU A 857 -12.99 -33.31 3.30
N ALA A 858 -13.76 -32.60 4.15
CA ALA A 858 -14.78 -31.67 3.67
C ALA A 858 -14.19 -30.44 2.94
N GLN A 859 -12.94 -30.08 3.23
CA GLN A 859 -12.17 -29.08 2.50
C GLN A 859 -11.36 -29.68 1.32
N GLY A 860 -11.63 -30.92 0.90
CA GLY A 860 -11.05 -31.56 -0.29
C GLY A 860 -9.63 -32.11 -0.13
N GLY A 861 -9.15 -32.27 1.11
CA GLY A 861 -7.86 -32.85 1.44
C GLY A 861 -7.90 -34.34 1.79
N ASN A 862 -6.74 -34.94 2.05
CA ASN A 862 -6.63 -36.35 2.48
C ASN A 862 -6.83 -36.49 4.00
N PRO A 863 -7.93 -37.09 4.51
CA PRO A 863 -8.14 -37.27 5.95
C PRO A 863 -7.15 -38.24 6.62
N ARG A 864 -6.40 -39.05 5.85
CA ARG A 864 -5.45 -40.04 6.40
C ARG A 864 -4.00 -39.55 6.45
N VAL A 865 -3.74 -38.29 6.12
CA VAL A 865 -2.41 -37.68 6.15
C VAL A 865 -1.78 -37.75 7.55
N THR A 866 -0.56 -38.24 7.61
CA THR A 866 0.28 -38.38 8.81
C THR A 866 1.45 -37.38 8.78
N VAL A 867 2.29 -37.36 9.81
CA VAL A 867 3.53 -36.55 9.82
C VAL A 867 4.54 -37.05 8.79
N ASP A 868 4.57 -38.36 8.53
CA ASP A 868 5.49 -38.97 7.54
C ASP A 868 5.09 -38.64 6.09
N ASP A 869 3.81 -38.34 5.85
CA ASP A 869 3.29 -37.84 4.57
C ASP A 869 3.63 -36.34 4.31
N LEU A 870 4.23 -35.64 5.27
CA LEU A 870 4.55 -34.21 5.18
C LEU A 870 6.06 -33.98 4.95
N PRO A 871 6.54 -33.99 3.70
CA PRO A 871 7.97 -33.86 3.41
C PRO A 871 8.52 -32.49 3.82
N VAL A 872 9.37 -32.49 4.84
CA VAL A 872 10.27 -31.37 5.13
C VAL A 872 11.27 -31.18 3.99
N GLY A 873 11.84 -29.97 3.88
CA GLY A 873 12.79 -29.62 2.84
C GLY A 873 14.00 -30.56 2.81
N LYS A 874 14.27 -31.18 1.66
CA LYS A 874 15.36 -32.16 1.43
C LYS A 874 16.72 -31.71 1.98
N TYR A 875 17.03 -30.42 1.94
CA TYR A 875 18.30 -29.86 2.37
C TYR A 875 18.14 -29.28 3.78
N ALA A 876 18.98 -29.72 4.72
CA ALA A 876 18.91 -29.32 6.13
C ALA A 876 20.26 -28.85 6.67
N TYR A 877 20.26 -27.83 7.54
CA TYR A 877 21.45 -27.35 8.25
C TYR A 877 21.15 -27.07 9.71
N THR A 878 21.87 -27.73 10.61
CA THR A 878 21.68 -27.62 12.06
C THR A 878 22.66 -26.63 12.68
N VAL A 879 22.12 -25.54 13.22
CA VAL A 879 22.88 -24.54 13.97
C VAL A 879 23.17 -25.06 15.37
N LYS A 880 24.45 -25.10 15.74
CA LYS A 880 24.93 -25.57 17.04
C LYS A 880 25.36 -24.42 17.95
N SER A 881 25.25 -24.61 19.26
CA SER A 881 25.71 -23.62 20.24
C SER A 881 27.23 -23.51 20.24
N LYS A 882 27.73 -22.27 20.22
CA LYS A 882 29.17 -21.95 20.29
C LYS A 882 29.66 -21.75 21.72
N VAL A 883 28.75 -21.68 22.70
CA VAL A 883 29.03 -21.44 24.12
C VAL A 883 28.10 -22.26 25.01
N SER A 884 28.58 -22.68 26.17
CA SER A 884 27.73 -23.25 27.21
C SER A 884 26.94 -22.15 27.94
N GLY A 885 25.71 -22.44 28.37
CA GLY A 885 24.89 -21.52 29.16
C GLY A 885 23.38 -21.82 29.04
N SER A 886 22.56 -20.80 29.27
CA SER A 886 21.11 -20.86 29.05
C SER A 886 20.70 -19.91 27.94
N ILE A 887 19.74 -20.32 27.11
CA ILE A 887 19.10 -19.42 26.14
C ILE A 887 18.30 -18.37 26.90
N PHE A 888 18.63 -17.09 26.69
CA PHE A 888 17.93 -15.95 27.27
C PHE A 888 16.74 -15.52 26.41
N HIS A 889 16.92 -15.52 25.09
CA HIS A 889 15.87 -15.09 24.17
C HIS A 889 15.99 -15.75 22.78
N ILE A 890 14.85 -16.06 22.16
CA ILE A 890 14.74 -16.43 20.75
C ILE A 890 13.95 -15.36 19.99
N ASP A 891 14.59 -14.67 19.06
CA ASP A 891 14.03 -13.51 18.36
C ASP A 891 13.10 -13.93 17.20
N ASN A 892 11.81 -13.62 17.35
CA ASN A 892 10.75 -13.87 16.36
C ASN A 892 11.14 -13.40 14.95
N HIS A 893 11.51 -12.10 14.84
CA HIS A 893 11.85 -11.39 13.60
C HIS A 893 13.00 -12.09 12.85
N THR A 894 13.91 -12.72 13.57
CA THR A 894 15.07 -13.37 12.98
C THR A 894 14.76 -14.82 12.62
N ILE A 895 14.03 -15.55 13.46
CA ILE A 895 13.68 -16.96 13.22
C ILE A 895 12.80 -17.13 11.97
N SER A 896 11.70 -16.38 11.80
CA SER A 896 10.93 -16.53 10.55
C SER A 896 11.65 -15.90 9.36
N LYS A 897 12.47 -14.85 9.55
CA LYS A 897 13.37 -14.33 8.49
C LYS A 897 14.33 -15.40 7.97
N ILE A 898 14.77 -16.35 8.79
CA ILE A 898 15.59 -17.49 8.34
C ILE A 898 14.72 -18.50 7.57
N ALA A 899 13.58 -18.93 8.13
CA ALA A 899 12.61 -19.81 7.44
C ALA A 899 12.21 -19.28 6.05
N ARG A 900 12.05 -17.96 5.95
CA ARG A 900 11.78 -17.19 4.74
C ARG A 900 12.81 -17.28 3.65
N ILE A 901 14.07 -17.21 4.04
CA ILE A 901 15.19 -17.26 3.12
C ILE A 901 15.27 -18.71 2.60
N ALA A 902 15.15 -19.69 3.50
CA ALA A 902 15.09 -21.12 3.21
C ALA A 902 13.91 -21.55 2.30
N GLY A 903 12.76 -20.86 2.38
CA GLY A 903 11.70 -20.96 1.37
C GLY A 903 10.25 -20.91 1.88
N ALA A 904 10.02 -21.00 3.19
CA ALA A 904 8.70 -20.86 3.80
C ALA A 904 8.01 -19.59 3.30
N PRO A 905 6.68 -19.55 3.07
CA PRO A 905 5.72 -20.65 2.96
C PRO A 905 5.46 -21.14 1.54
N LYS A 906 6.10 -20.58 0.50
CA LYS A 906 5.87 -21.04 -0.89
C LYS A 906 6.37 -22.46 -1.07
N SER A 907 7.62 -22.68 -0.64
CA SER A 907 8.14 -24.00 -0.36
C SER A 907 7.52 -24.41 0.96
N LYS A 908 6.50 -25.28 0.89
CA LYS A 908 5.73 -25.71 2.07
C LYS A 908 6.64 -26.49 3.03
N GLY A 909 7.55 -27.31 2.50
CA GLY A 909 8.55 -28.09 3.25
C GLY A 909 9.67 -27.27 3.89
N ALA A 910 9.85 -26.01 3.47
CA ALA A 910 10.92 -25.16 3.98
C ALA A 910 10.53 -24.43 5.28
N GLY A 911 11.51 -24.17 6.13
CA GLY A 911 11.30 -23.49 7.41
C GLY A 911 12.48 -23.58 8.38
N VAL A 912 12.20 -23.36 9.67
CA VAL A 912 13.10 -23.59 10.80
C VAL A 912 12.42 -24.51 11.82
N LEU A 913 13.17 -25.45 12.39
CA LEU A 913 12.76 -26.31 13.49
C LEU A 913 13.65 -26.01 14.70
N LEU A 914 13.07 -25.49 15.78
CA LEU A 914 13.76 -25.25 17.05
C LEU A 914 13.96 -26.57 17.81
N HIS A 915 15.17 -26.80 18.31
CA HIS A 915 15.50 -27.94 19.20
C HIS A 915 15.55 -27.54 20.68
N LYS A 916 15.62 -26.23 20.95
CA LYS A 916 15.78 -25.63 22.27
C LYS A 916 14.97 -24.33 22.34
N THR A 917 14.36 -24.06 23.49
CA THR A 917 13.54 -22.86 23.78
C THR A 917 14.18 -22.00 24.89
N ARG A 918 13.65 -20.80 25.18
CA ARG A 918 14.13 -19.96 26.29
C ARG A 918 14.17 -20.70 27.62
N GLY A 919 15.22 -20.46 28.40
CA GLY A 919 15.52 -21.17 29.64
C GLY A 919 16.22 -22.51 29.45
N SER A 920 16.19 -23.10 28.23
CA SER A 920 16.95 -24.33 27.95
C SER A 920 18.43 -24.12 28.24
N ARG A 921 19.02 -25.04 29.00
CA ARG A 921 20.47 -25.17 29.11
C ARG A 921 21.00 -25.84 27.85
N VAL A 922 22.12 -25.33 27.37
CA VAL A 922 22.87 -25.84 26.21
C VAL A 922 24.35 -25.84 26.54
N GLU A 923 25.05 -26.88 26.08
CA GLU A 923 26.51 -26.96 26.16
C GLU A 923 27.12 -26.71 24.76
N VAL A 924 28.44 -26.51 24.67
CA VAL A 924 29.11 -26.30 23.36
C VAL A 924 28.86 -27.50 22.45
N GLY A 925 28.31 -27.25 21.26
CA GLY A 925 27.98 -28.28 20.27
C GLY A 925 26.51 -28.75 20.27
N ASP A 926 25.70 -28.35 21.24
CA ASP A 926 24.25 -28.64 21.26
C ASP A 926 23.53 -28.05 20.05
N SER A 927 22.63 -28.81 19.44
CA SER A 927 21.72 -28.30 18.39
C SER A 927 20.76 -27.25 18.98
N LEU A 928 20.72 -26.07 18.39
CA LEU A 928 19.80 -24.98 18.73
C LEU A 928 18.54 -25.03 17.85
N PHE A 929 18.74 -25.09 16.53
CA PHE A 929 17.67 -25.22 15.53
C PHE A 929 18.21 -25.77 14.21
N THR A 930 17.36 -26.40 13.41
CA THR A 930 17.64 -26.82 12.03
C THR A 930 16.88 -25.95 11.04
N ILE A 931 17.56 -25.46 10.02
CA ILE A 931 16.95 -24.83 8.85
C ILE A 931 16.65 -25.92 7.83
N TYR A 932 15.43 -25.95 7.28
CA TYR A 932 15.01 -26.86 6.21
C TYR A 932 14.70 -26.08 4.94
N ALA A 933 15.13 -26.57 3.78
CA ALA A 933 14.82 -25.99 2.47
C ALA A 933 14.57 -27.08 1.42
N GLU A 934 13.62 -26.84 0.51
CA GLU A 934 13.39 -27.69 -0.66
C GLU A 934 14.50 -27.55 -1.72
N LYS A 935 15.35 -26.52 -1.60
CA LYS A 935 16.42 -26.20 -2.55
C LYS A 935 17.71 -25.85 -1.82
N GLU A 936 18.80 -26.43 -2.28
CA GLU A 936 20.15 -26.25 -1.73
C GLU A 936 20.54 -24.77 -1.69
N ASP A 937 20.39 -24.04 -2.80
CA ASP A 937 20.60 -22.58 -2.87
C ASP A 937 19.92 -21.80 -1.73
N LEU A 938 18.69 -22.17 -1.38
CA LEU A 938 17.89 -21.44 -0.38
C LEU A 938 18.33 -21.77 1.04
N LEU A 939 18.76 -23.01 1.29
CA LEU A 939 19.46 -23.36 2.53
C LEU A 939 20.75 -22.55 2.63
N ASP A 940 21.51 -22.50 1.54
CA ASP A 940 22.81 -21.84 1.45
C ASP A 940 22.71 -20.33 1.71
N TYR A 941 21.69 -19.66 1.16
CA TYR A 941 21.34 -18.28 1.51
C TYR A 941 20.90 -18.12 2.98
N ALA A 942 20.21 -19.11 3.57
CA ALA A 942 19.78 -19.05 4.96
C ALA A 942 20.95 -19.26 5.94
N ILE A 943 21.89 -20.15 5.62
CA ILE A 943 23.17 -20.31 6.35
C ILE A 943 23.95 -18.99 6.30
N LYS A 944 24.13 -18.41 5.11
CA LYS A 944 24.84 -17.12 4.91
C LYS A 944 24.13 -15.93 5.58
N ALA A 945 22.84 -16.07 5.91
CA ALA A 945 22.13 -15.07 6.69
C ALA A 945 22.52 -15.10 8.18
N LEU A 946 22.85 -16.27 8.74
CA LEU A 946 23.28 -16.44 10.15
C LEU A 946 24.58 -15.69 10.48
N GLU A 947 25.42 -15.38 9.49
CA GLU A 947 26.61 -14.52 9.67
C GLU A 947 26.27 -13.10 10.16
N LYS A 948 25.01 -12.68 9.96
CA LYS A 948 24.51 -11.30 10.17
C LYS A 948 23.23 -11.26 11.01
N LEU A 949 22.78 -12.42 11.48
CA LEU A 949 21.53 -12.63 12.19
C LEU A 949 21.81 -13.55 13.38
N GLU A 950 21.63 -13.03 14.59
CA GLU A 950 21.76 -13.79 15.84
C GLU A 950 20.35 -14.09 16.39
N PRO A 951 19.67 -15.17 15.93
CA PRO A 951 18.31 -15.50 16.36
C PRO A 951 18.19 -15.97 17.82
N VAL A 952 19.30 -16.38 18.44
CA VAL A 952 19.33 -16.98 19.77
C VAL A 952 20.33 -16.20 20.63
N GLU A 953 19.80 -15.46 21.61
CA GLU A 953 20.58 -14.68 22.57
C GLU A 953 20.86 -15.53 23.81
N MET A 954 22.12 -15.64 24.20
CA MET A 954 22.57 -16.43 25.37
C MET A 954 22.62 -15.56 26.64
N ARG A 955 22.23 -16.14 27.79
CA ARG A 955 22.25 -15.45 29.09
C ARG A 955 23.68 -15.17 29.55
N LYS A 956 24.06 -13.90 29.53
CA LYS A 956 25.34 -13.41 30.06
C LYS A 956 25.22 -13.17 31.56
N MET A 957 26.15 -13.72 32.36
CA MET A 957 26.22 -13.43 33.80
C MET A 957 26.97 -12.13 34.09
N LEU A 958 28.06 -11.87 33.35
CA LEU A 958 28.76 -10.60 33.34
C LEU A 958 28.40 -9.85 32.05
N LEU A 959 27.84 -8.64 32.17
CA LEU A 959 27.54 -7.78 31.01
C LEU A 959 28.75 -6.93 30.59
N GLY A 960 29.72 -6.77 31.49
CA GLY A 960 31.02 -6.16 31.30
C GLY A 960 31.73 -6.03 32.65
N SER A 961 33.06 -5.92 32.64
CA SER A 961 33.86 -5.51 33.79
C SER A 961 34.38 -4.10 33.53
N MET A 962 34.17 -3.17 34.44
CA MET A 962 34.93 -1.91 34.42
C MET A 962 36.28 -2.17 35.09
N VAL A 963 37.34 -1.96 34.32
CA VAL A 963 38.74 -1.85 34.77
C VAL A 963 39.20 -0.50 34.22
N GLU A 964 39.89 0.28 35.03
CA GLU A 964 40.44 1.60 34.64
C GLU A 964 41.67 1.45 33.72
#